data_AF-G7JC16-F1
#
_entry.id   AF-G7JC16-F1
#
_cell.length_a   1.000
_cell.length_b   1.000
_cell.length_c   1.000
_cell.angle_alpha   90.00
_cell.angle_beta   90.00
_cell.angle_gamma   90.00
#
_symmetry.space_group_name_H-M   'P 1'
#
loop_
_entity.id
_entity.type
_entity.pdbx_description
1 polymer ?
#
loop_
_entity_poly.entity_id
_entity_poly.type
_entity_poly.pdbx_seq_one_letter_code
_entity_poly.pdbx_strand_id
1 'polypeptide(L)'
;MMDVSEVEESFFAASDAKLHAEMCRSLSAIYCKVLSLFPSLEAARPRSKSGIQALCSLHVALEKAKNVLKHCSECSKLYLAITGDSVLLKFEKAKCALVDSLKLVEDIVSQSIGYQIDEIVNEIAGMVFALDPSEKQVGDDLIALLQQDRKFNNSNDSSELECFHMAATRLGITSSRAALTERRALKKLIERARAEEDKRKESIIAYLLHLMRKYSKLFRSEFSDDNDSQGSQPCSPTVQSCSPNVVPGGHCQVFDRQISKLGSFNFKPNNKKSGQMPLPPEELRCPISLQLMSDPVIIASGQTYERACIEKWFNDGHNTCPKTQQKLAHLSLTPNYCVKGLVASWCEQNRIPIPEGPPESLDFNYWRLALSDSESINSRSVNSVNSCKLKGVKVVPLEENSILEKTEGNVTESFSAQEEEDSEKYLSLLKVLTEGNNWKRKCKVVEQLRLLLRDDEEARIFMGANGFVEALFQFLQSAVHEGNAMALENGAMALFNLAVNNNRNKELMISAGILSLLEEMISCTSSYSCATALYLNLSCLEEAKHMIGVSQAVQFLIQMLGTKIEVQCKLDALHALYNISTVPSNISNLLSSGIINGLQSLLVGQAECSWTEKCIAVLVNLAVSHEGREEMMLNPELISTLASILDTGESIEQEQAVSCLLILCNRSEKCCEMVLQEGAIPALVSITVNGTSRGREKAQKLLMLFREQRQRDHSPANTQDCSPEAGDLSMPPRETKPLSKSISRRKVGKALSFLWKSKSYSVYQC
;
A
#
# COMPACT_ATOMS: atom_id res chain seq x y z
N MET A 1 27.58 24.03 21.83
CA MET A 1 27.65 23.52 20.44
C MET A 1 26.30 22.96 20.00
N MET A 2 25.39 23.87 19.67
CA MET A 2 24.43 23.62 18.58
C MET A 2 25.18 23.86 17.26
N ASP A 3 24.74 23.22 16.17
CA ASP A 3 25.44 23.26 14.89
C ASP A 3 24.96 24.43 14.00
N VAL A 4 25.80 24.91 13.07
CA VAL A 4 25.47 26.03 12.17
C VAL A 4 24.25 25.70 11.31
N SER A 5 24.07 24.42 10.99
CA SER A 5 22.90 23.86 10.31
C SER A 5 21.55 24.18 10.99
N GLU A 6 21.49 24.27 12.33
CA GLU A 6 20.25 24.59 13.04
C GLU A 6 19.81 26.06 12.86
N VAL A 7 20.76 26.96 12.60
CA VAL A 7 20.47 28.36 12.28
C VAL A 7 19.92 28.46 10.86
N GLU A 8 20.49 27.72 9.91
CA GLU A 8 20.01 27.66 8.52
C GLU A 8 18.61 27.01 8.42
N GLU A 9 18.33 25.92 9.15
CA GLU A 9 16.98 25.35 9.27
C GLU A 9 15.96 26.38 9.79
N SER A 10 16.36 27.25 10.73
CA SER A 10 15.44 28.18 11.38
C SER A 10 15.00 29.35 10.51
N PHE A 11 15.87 29.83 9.60
CA PHE A 11 15.50 30.80 8.57
C PHE A 11 14.50 30.20 7.58
N PHE A 12 14.69 28.93 7.21
CA PHE A 12 13.80 28.18 6.31
C PHE A 12 12.37 28.04 6.85
N ALA A 13 12.20 27.93 8.17
CA ALA A 13 10.89 27.72 8.79
C ALA A 13 9.92 28.92 8.65
N ALA A 14 10.43 30.12 8.38
CA ALA A 14 9.63 31.36 8.37
C ALA A 14 9.20 31.83 6.97
N SER A 15 9.96 31.51 5.92
CA SER A 15 9.53 31.67 4.52
C SER A 15 8.42 30.69 4.15
N ASP A 16 8.44 29.50 4.75
CA ASP A 16 7.66 28.33 4.34
C ASP A 16 6.36 28.17 5.16
N ALA A 17 6.00 29.17 5.97
CA ALA A 17 4.77 29.21 6.75
C ALA A 17 3.53 29.19 5.81
N LYS A 18 2.67 28.18 5.96
CA LYS A 18 1.54 27.95 5.05
C LYS A 18 0.31 28.83 5.33
N LEU A 19 0.21 29.32 6.57
CA LEU A 19 -0.87 30.14 7.11
C LEU A 19 -0.29 30.93 8.30
N HIS A 20 -0.93 32.05 8.68
CA HIS A 20 -0.50 32.91 9.80
C HIS A 20 0.92 33.46 9.62
N ALA A 21 1.26 33.83 8.38
CA ALA A 21 2.64 34.15 7.98
C ALA A 21 3.26 35.34 8.74
N GLU A 22 2.46 36.33 9.16
CA GLU A 22 2.94 37.46 9.96
C GLU A 22 3.35 37.03 11.38
N MET A 23 2.52 36.23 12.06
CA MET A 23 2.86 35.65 13.36
C MET A 23 4.15 34.82 13.28
N CYS A 24 4.28 33.99 12.23
CA CYS A 24 5.47 33.16 12.00
C CYS A 24 6.73 34.01 11.79
N ARG A 25 6.64 35.08 10.99
CA ARG A 25 7.74 36.02 10.73
C ARG A 25 8.20 36.71 12.02
N SER A 26 7.27 37.20 12.84
CA SER A 26 7.56 37.89 14.09
C SER A 26 8.20 36.96 15.14
N LEU A 27 7.67 35.75 15.33
CA LEU A 27 8.27 34.77 16.23
C LEU A 27 9.63 34.25 15.74
N SER A 28 9.83 34.10 14.42
CA SER A 28 11.13 33.72 13.85
C SER A 28 12.18 34.83 14.03
N ALA A 29 11.81 36.10 13.84
CA ALA A 29 12.73 37.22 14.08
C ALA A 29 13.23 37.24 15.54
N ILE A 30 12.33 37.00 16.51
CA ILE A 30 12.70 36.79 17.92
C ILE A 30 13.62 35.58 18.07
N TYR A 31 13.23 34.42 17.52
CA TYR A 31 13.97 33.16 17.66
C TYR A 31 15.43 33.29 17.19
N CYS A 32 15.65 33.92 16.03
CA CYS A 32 16.98 34.20 15.50
C CYS A 32 17.77 35.21 16.36
N LYS A 33 17.12 36.25 16.89
CA LYS A 33 17.74 37.21 17.83
C LYS A 33 18.15 36.57 19.16
N VAL A 34 17.36 35.63 19.68
CA VAL A 34 17.69 34.91 20.92
C VAL A 34 18.80 33.87 20.66
N LEU A 35 18.79 33.17 19.52
CA LEU A 35 19.88 32.25 19.16
C LEU A 35 21.24 32.95 19.01
N SER A 36 21.29 34.18 18.48
CA SER A 36 22.57 34.90 18.33
C SER A 36 23.22 35.30 19.66
N LEU A 37 22.50 35.23 20.79
CA LEU A 37 23.07 35.37 22.14
C LEU A 37 23.85 34.13 22.59
N PHE A 38 23.57 32.94 22.07
CA PHE A 38 24.13 31.68 22.60
C PHE A 38 25.66 31.61 22.59
N PRO A 39 26.40 32.07 21.56
CA PRO A 39 27.86 32.14 21.62
C PRO A 39 28.39 32.98 22.80
N SER A 40 27.72 34.10 23.13
CA SER A 40 28.06 34.96 24.27
C SER A 40 27.74 34.28 25.61
N LEU A 41 26.61 33.57 25.69
CA LEU A 41 26.18 32.82 26.88
C LEU A 41 27.06 31.58 27.14
N GLU A 42 27.43 30.82 26.10
CA GLU A 42 28.41 29.72 26.19
C GLU A 42 29.80 30.24 26.61
N ALA A 43 30.24 31.38 26.07
CA ALA A 43 31.51 32.01 26.44
C ALA A 43 31.56 32.46 27.91
N ALA A 44 30.44 32.96 28.47
CA ALA A 44 30.32 33.35 29.87
C ALA A 44 30.43 32.15 30.85
N ARG A 45 30.18 30.92 30.39
CA ARG A 45 30.26 29.66 31.17
C ARG A 45 29.62 29.74 32.57
N PRO A 46 28.29 29.87 32.71
CA PRO A 46 27.64 29.85 34.01
C PRO A 46 27.88 28.51 34.74
N ARG A 47 28.80 28.52 35.72
CA ARG A 47 29.15 27.33 36.54
C ARG A 47 28.25 27.15 37.77
N SER A 48 27.27 28.03 37.97
CA SER A 48 26.29 27.95 39.05
C SER A 48 25.14 27.03 38.66
N LYS A 49 24.59 26.28 39.63
CA LYS A 49 23.41 25.43 39.40
C LYS A 49 22.20 26.22 38.88
N SER A 50 22.03 27.45 39.36
CA SER A 50 21.00 28.38 38.88
C SER A 50 21.22 28.82 37.43
N GLY A 51 22.45 29.15 37.04
CA GLY A 51 22.76 29.58 35.67
C GLY A 51 22.61 28.48 34.63
N ILE A 52 23.00 27.24 34.98
CA ILE A 52 22.73 26.06 34.15
C ILE A 52 21.22 25.85 34.01
N GLN A 53 20.46 25.95 35.11
CA GLN A 53 19.01 25.79 35.09
C GLN A 53 18.31 26.87 34.23
N ALA A 54 18.75 28.14 34.31
CA ALA A 54 18.22 29.23 33.50
C ALA A 54 18.48 29.02 31.99
N LEU A 55 19.70 28.63 31.60
CA LEU A 55 20.00 28.29 30.20
C LEU A 55 19.18 27.08 29.71
N CYS A 56 18.98 26.06 30.54
CA CYS A 56 18.10 24.94 30.20
C CYS A 56 16.64 25.40 30.00
N SER A 57 16.12 26.31 30.84
CA SER A 57 14.80 26.91 30.64
C SER A 57 14.70 27.70 29.35
N LEU A 58 15.73 28.49 28.98
CA LEU A 58 15.77 29.24 27.72
C LEU A 58 15.81 28.32 26.50
N HIS A 59 16.62 27.26 26.53
CA HIS A 59 16.69 26.27 25.46
C HIS A 59 15.35 25.53 25.28
N VAL A 60 14.65 25.19 26.37
CA VAL A 60 13.29 24.60 26.32
C VAL A 60 12.24 25.60 25.79
N ALA A 61 12.38 26.90 26.06
CA ALA A 61 11.52 27.93 25.49
C ALA A 61 11.75 28.12 23.98
N LEU A 62 13.02 28.09 23.55
CA LEU A 62 13.40 28.10 22.14
C LEU A 62 12.86 26.89 21.38
N GLU A 63 13.05 25.67 21.89
CA GLU A 63 12.49 24.48 21.23
C GLU A 63 10.96 24.52 21.15
N LYS A 64 10.25 25.09 22.13
CA LYS A 64 8.81 25.35 22.01
C LYS A 64 8.50 26.31 20.86
N ALA A 65 9.25 27.40 20.70
CA ALA A 65 9.07 28.33 19.57
C ALA A 65 9.41 27.68 18.21
N LYS A 66 10.52 26.93 18.10
CA LYS A 66 10.93 26.16 16.92
C LYS A 66 9.83 25.18 16.49
N ASN A 67 9.24 24.45 17.43
CA ASN A 67 8.16 23.50 17.17
C ASN A 67 6.82 24.19 16.79
N VAL A 68 6.54 25.39 17.30
CA VAL A 68 5.39 26.21 16.85
C VAL A 68 5.58 26.71 15.42
N LEU A 69 6.76 27.23 15.06
CA LEU A 69 7.09 27.63 13.68
C LEU A 69 7.01 26.44 12.71
N LYS A 70 7.60 25.30 13.09
CA LYS A 70 7.54 24.04 12.33
C LYS A 70 6.13 23.49 12.17
N HIS A 71 5.23 23.73 13.13
CA HIS A 71 3.81 23.40 12.97
C HIS A 71 3.18 24.21 11.84
N CYS A 72 3.40 25.52 11.78
CA CYS A 72 2.82 26.39 10.74
C CYS A 72 3.38 26.15 9.32
N SER A 73 4.58 25.59 9.17
CA SER A 73 5.12 25.17 7.86
C SER A 73 4.79 23.71 7.49
N GLU A 74 4.78 22.76 8.43
CA GLU A 74 4.49 21.35 8.12
C GLU A 74 2.99 21.02 7.98
N CYS A 75 2.11 21.69 8.73
CA CYS A 75 0.70 21.32 8.90
C CYS A 75 -0.16 21.53 7.62
N SER A 76 -1.44 21.19 7.70
CA SER A 76 -2.45 21.42 6.66
C SER A 76 -2.99 22.84 6.79
N LYS A 77 -3.19 23.55 5.67
CA LYS A 77 -3.82 24.88 5.66
C LYS A 77 -5.25 24.84 6.21
N LEU A 78 -6.05 23.85 5.79
CA LEU A 78 -7.41 23.63 6.29
C LEU A 78 -7.42 23.40 7.80
N TYR A 79 -6.52 22.54 8.30
CA TYR A 79 -6.42 22.24 9.73
C TYR A 79 -5.91 23.45 10.54
N LEU A 80 -4.93 24.21 10.03
CA LEU A 80 -4.47 25.45 10.67
C LEU A 80 -5.60 26.48 10.75
N ALA A 81 -6.38 26.67 9.68
CA ALA A 81 -7.51 27.60 9.67
C ALA A 81 -8.54 27.26 10.76
N ILE A 82 -9.03 26.01 10.82
CA ILE A 82 -10.00 25.59 11.85
C ILE A 82 -9.40 25.46 13.26
N THR A 83 -8.09 25.59 13.43
CA THR A 83 -7.42 25.60 14.74
C THR A 83 -6.73 26.93 15.06
N GLY A 84 -7.03 28.01 14.33
CA GLY A 84 -6.37 29.31 14.43
C GLY A 84 -6.23 29.82 15.87
N ASP A 85 -7.32 29.87 16.65
CA ASP A 85 -7.27 30.35 18.04
C ASP A 85 -6.40 29.46 18.95
N SER A 86 -6.32 28.15 18.67
CA SER A 86 -5.42 27.21 19.35
C SER A 86 -3.96 27.40 18.92
N VAL A 87 -3.72 27.77 17.66
CA VAL A 87 -2.39 28.16 17.18
C VAL A 87 -1.95 29.48 17.82
N LEU A 88 -2.81 30.50 17.84
CA LEU A 88 -2.56 31.78 18.51
C LEU A 88 -2.20 31.59 20.00
N LEU A 89 -2.94 30.73 20.72
CA LEU A 89 -2.63 30.39 22.11
C LEU A 89 -1.26 29.69 22.27
N LYS A 90 -0.76 28.96 21.26
CA LYS A 90 0.60 28.40 21.26
C LYS A 90 1.67 29.47 21.03
N PHE A 91 1.41 30.46 20.16
CA PHE A 91 2.32 31.61 19.96
C PHE A 91 2.46 32.45 21.23
N GLU A 92 1.36 32.82 21.89
CA GLU A 92 1.41 33.56 23.16
C GLU A 92 2.06 32.74 24.29
N LYS A 93 1.86 31.41 24.34
CA LYS A 93 2.59 30.54 25.29
C LYS A 93 4.09 30.47 25.00
N ALA A 94 4.50 30.48 23.73
CA ALA A 94 5.92 30.54 23.35
C ALA A 94 6.53 31.91 23.70
N LYS A 95 5.80 33.00 23.45
CA LYS A 95 6.16 34.38 23.82
C LYS A 95 6.46 34.50 25.31
N CYS A 96 5.52 34.10 26.18
CA CYS A 96 5.71 34.15 27.63
C CYS A 96 6.88 33.27 28.08
N ALA A 97 6.99 32.05 27.57
CA ALA A 97 8.11 31.16 27.91
C ALA A 97 9.49 31.75 27.53
N LEU A 98 9.60 32.46 26.40
CA LEU A 98 10.82 33.16 26.02
C LEU A 98 11.10 34.36 26.95
N VAL A 99 10.10 35.20 27.23
CA VAL A 99 10.25 36.36 28.16
C VAL A 99 10.67 35.91 29.56
N ASP A 100 10.02 34.89 30.12
CA ASP A 100 10.29 34.41 31.47
C ASP A 100 11.67 33.76 31.58
N SER A 101 12.09 33.00 30.56
CA SER A 101 13.40 32.34 30.55
C SER A 101 14.55 33.29 30.22
N LEU A 102 14.32 34.32 29.41
CA LEU A 102 15.30 35.39 29.16
C LEU A 102 15.62 36.17 30.44
N LYS A 103 14.60 36.59 31.20
CA LYS A 103 14.79 37.28 32.50
C LYS A 103 15.59 36.45 33.51
N LEU A 104 15.32 35.14 33.58
CA LEU A 104 16.08 34.21 34.42
C LEU A 104 17.56 34.08 34.00
N VAL A 105 17.92 34.42 32.76
CA VAL A 105 19.31 34.50 32.30
C VAL A 105 19.90 35.89 32.51
N GLU A 106 19.10 36.96 32.37
CA GLU A 106 19.46 38.36 32.64
C GLU A 106 20.09 38.53 34.04
N ASP A 107 19.44 37.98 35.07
CA ASP A 107 19.88 37.96 36.49
C ASP A 107 21.28 37.32 36.72
N ILE A 108 21.85 36.64 35.71
CA ILE A 108 23.01 35.76 35.85
C ILE A 108 24.18 36.15 34.93
N VAL A 109 23.96 37.05 33.95
CA VAL A 109 24.98 37.44 32.96
C VAL A 109 25.66 38.78 33.30
N SER A 110 26.70 39.13 32.54
CA SER A 110 27.31 40.45 32.61
C SER A 110 26.35 41.53 32.10
N GLN A 111 26.41 42.73 32.67
CA GLN A 111 25.52 43.87 32.35
C GLN A 111 25.44 44.20 30.83
N SER A 112 26.52 43.95 30.08
CA SER A 112 26.57 44.09 28.62
C SER A 112 25.68 43.09 27.85
N ILE A 113 25.49 41.88 28.36
CA ILE A 113 24.59 40.86 27.82
C ILE A 113 23.19 41.05 28.39
N GLY A 114 23.08 41.44 29.68
CA GLY A 114 21.80 41.80 30.31
C GLY A 114 21.06 42.88 29.53
N TYR A 115 21.74 43.95 29.10
CA TYR A 115 21.15 44.99 28.24
C TYR A 115 20.61 44.45 26.91
N GLN A 116 21.32 43.52 26.26
CA GLN A 116 20.86 42.89 25.01
C GLN A 116 19.64 41.97 25.26
N ILE A 117 19.59 41.33 26.42
CA ILE A 117 18.43 40.53 26.85
C ILE A 117 17.23 41.42 27.14
N ASP A 118 17.39 42.53 27.88
CA ASP A 118 16.32 43.49 28.17
C ASP A 118 15.77 44.15 26.89
N GLU A 119 16.63 44.54 25.94
CA GLU A 119 16.21 45.04 24.63
C GLU A 119 15.30 44.05 23.89
N ILE A 120 15.71 42.77 23.83
CA ILE A 120 14.93 41.69 23.22
C ILE A 120 13.66 41.38 24.03
N VAL A 121 13.70 41.40 25.36
CA VAL A 121 12.55 41.17 26.25
C VAL A 121 11.49 42.26 26.06
N ASN A 122 11.88 43.52 25.94
CA ASN A 122 10.97 44.63 25.69
C ASN A 122 10.38 44.58 24.26
N GLU A 123 11.19 44.21 23.26
CA GLU A 123 10.69 43.96 21.90
C GLU A 123 9.65 42.84 21.88
N ILE A 124 9.94 41.67 22.49
CA ILE A 124 9.00 40.56 22.60
C ILE A 124 7.73 41.00 23.33
N ALA A 125 7.85 41.69 24.47
CA ALA A 125 6.71 42.13 25.27
C ALA A 125 5.73 42.99 24.45
N GLY A 126 6.27 43.92 23.64
CA GLY A 126 5.51 44.81 22.77
C GLY A 126 4.87 44.15 21.53
N MET A 127 5.30 42.95 21.13
CA MET A 127 4.64 42.22 20.03
C MET A 127 3.23 41.76 20.43
N VAL A 128 2.27 41.87 19.52
CA VAL A 128 0.92 41.30 19.67
C VAL A 128 0.74 40.27 18.57
N PHE A 129 0.44 39.02 18.91
CA PHE A 129 0.04 38.03 17.91
C PHE A 129 -1.46 38.17 17.63
N ALA A 130 -1.82 38.14 16.35
CA ALA A 130 -3.21 38.17 15.89
C ALA A 130 -3.31 37.31 14.63
N LEU A 131 -4.43 36.59 14.49
CA LEU A 131 -4.77 35.86 13.27
C LEU A 131 -5.18 36.87 12.19
N ASP A 132 -4.83 36.60 10.94
CA ASP A 132 -5.35 37.38 9.82
C ASP A 132 -6.90 37.22 9.77
N PRO A 133 -7.68 38.31 9.69
CA PRO A 133 -9.14 38.23 9.71
C PRO A 133 -9.74 37.41 8.55
N SER A 134 -9.07 37.38 7.39
CA SER A 134 -9.53 36.61 6.23
C SER A 134 -9.21 35.12 6.36
N GLU A 135 -8.06 34.76 6.96
CA GLU A 135 -7.71 33.39 7.34
C GLU A 135 -8.65 32.87 8.44
N LYS A 136 -8.91 33.68 9.49
CA LYS A 136 -9.83 33.30 10.57
C LYS A 136 -11.25 33.06 10.05
N GLN A 137 -11.78 33.96 9.22
CA GLN A 137 -13.11 33.77 8.65
C GLN A 137 -13.20 32.46 7.84
N VAL A 138 -12.15 32.03 7.10
CA VAL A 138 -12.17 30.69 6.45
C VAL A 138 -12.20 29.55 7.48
N GLY A 139 -11.50 29.70 8.60
CA GLY A 139 -11.58 28.76 9.72
C GLY A 139 -13.01 28.64 10.25
N ASP A 140 -13.65 29.77 10.54
CA ASP A 140 -15.02 29.83 11.04
C ASP A 140 -16.04 29.28 10.00
N ASP A 141 -15.88 29.60 8.71
CA ASP A 141 -16.68 29.07 7.59
C ASP A 141 -16.58 27.53 7.51
N LEU A 142 -15.38 26.97 7.68
CA LEU A 142 -15.13 25.52 7.69
C LEU A 142 -15.63 24.84 8.98
N ILE A 143 -15.57 25.51 10.13
CA ILE A 143 -16.12 25.03 11.40
C ILE A 143 -17.65 24.96 11.31
N ALA A 144 -18.30 25.94 10.68
CA ALA A 144 -19.74 25.91 10.43
C ALA A 144 -20.13 24.72 9.55
N LEU A 145 -19.37 24.44 8.49
CA LEU A 145 -19.59 23.27 7.62
C LEU A 145 -19.44 21.95 8.40
N LEU A 146 -18.36 21.81 9.20
CA LEU A 146 -18.12 20.69 10.13
C LEU A 146 -19.27 20.46 11.14
N GLN A 147 -20.11 21.46 11.42
CA GLN A 147 -21.24 21.36 12.34
C GLN A 147 -22.59 21.11 11.65
N GLN A 148 -22.73 21.45 10.36
CA GLN A 148 -23.99 21.35 9.62
C GLN A 148 -24.38 19.92 9.23
N ASP A 149 -23.41 19.00 9.11
CA ASP A 149 -23.59 17.59 8.72
C ASP A 149 -24.45 16.75 9.70
N ARG A 150 -24.96 17.36 10.77
CA ARG A 150 -25.87 16.73 11.75
C ARG A 150 -27.35 16.77 11.37
N LYS A 151 -27.78 17.47 10.30
CA LYS A 151 -29.20 17.87 10.14
C LYS A 151 -29.80 17.91 8.72
N PHE A 152 -29.32 17.14 7.73
CA PHE A 152 -30.08 17.01 6.46
C PHE A 152 -30.23 15.59 5.92
N ASN A 153 -31.49 15.11 5.93
CA ASN A 153 -31.97 14.23 4.87
C ASN A 153 -32.17 15.08 3.60
N ASN A 154 -31.66 14.60 2.46
CA ASN A 154 -32.08 14.96 1.09
C ASN A 154 -32.28 16.47 0.78
N SER A 155 -31.22 17.20 0.35
CA SER A 155 -31.36 18.29 -0.66
C SER A 155 -30.07 18.97 -1.15
N ASN A 156 -29.06 19.20 -0.31
CA ASN A 156 -28.20 20.39 -0.47
C ASN A 156 -26.67 20.17 -0.69
N ASP A 157 -26.24 19.07 -1.33
CA ASP A 157 -24.82 18.80 -1.68
C ASP A 157 -24.11 19.95 -2.44
N SER A 158 -24.87 20.80 -3.14
CA SER A 158 -24.36 21.97 -3.87
C SER A 158 -23.84 23.09 -2.97
N SER A 159 -24.43 23.30 -1.78
CA SER A 159 -23.98 24.38 -0.87
C SER A 159 -22.75 23.97 -0.06
N GLU A 160 -22.65 22.70 0.36
CA GLU A 160 -21.43 22.16 0.97
C GLU A 160 -20.24 22.26 0.00
N LEU A 161 -20.48 21.86 -1.26
CA LEU A 161 -19.57 21.99 -2.40
C LEU A 161 -19.06 23.43 -2.57
N GLU A 162 -19.97 24.40 -2.64
CA GLU A 162 -19.63 25.81 -2.87
C GLU A 162 -18.88 26.43 -1.69
N CYS A 163 -19.33 26.20 -0.46
CA CYS A 163 -18.67 26.68 0.76
C CYS A 163 -17.25 26.09 0.91
N PHE A 164 -17.09 24.77 0.74
CA PHE A 164 -15.77 24.13 0.81
C PHE A 164 -14.84 24.60 -0.31
N HIS A 165 -15.35 24.75 -1.53
CA HIS A 165 -14.56 25.28 -2.64
C HIS A 165 -14.08 26.70 -2.37
N MET A 166 -14.97 27.59 -1.90
CA MET A 166 -14.63 28.97 -1.55
C MET A 166 -13.55 29.03 -0.46
N ALA A 167 -13.67 28.21 0.59
CA ALA A 167 -12.68 28.07 1.64
C ALA A 167 -11.31 27.59 1.10
N ALA A 168 -11.30 26.53 0.31
CA ALA A 168 -10.09 25.99 -0.31
C ALA A 168 -9.42 27.01 -1.25
N THR A 169 -10.19 27.73 -2.06
CA THR A 169 -9.72 28.80 -2.94
C THR A 169 -9.09 29.95 -2.15
N ARG A 170 -9.73 30.42 -1.07
CA ARG A 170 -9.21 31.49 -0.19
C ARG A 170 -7.91 31.08 0.51
N LEU A 171 -7.71 29.80 0.82
CA LEU A 171 -6.44 29.26 1.35
C LEU A 171 -5.37 29.04 0.25
N GLY A 172 -5.64 29.39 -1.01
CA GLY A 172 -4.71 29.14 -2.12
C GLY A 172 -4.56 27.66 -2.49
N ILE A 173 -5.56 26.84 -2.17
CA ILE A 173 -5.65 25.43 -2.59
C ILE A 173 -6.45 25.40 -3.91
N THR A 174 -5.91 26.04 -4.95
CA THR A 174 -6.59 26.23 -6.24
C THR A 174 -6.17 25.22 -7.31
N SER A 175 -4.99 24.61 -7.19
CA SER A 175 -4.43 23.67 -8.17
C SER A 175 -4.28 22.25 -7.63
N SER A 176 -4.27 21.27 -8.53
CA SER A 176 -4.05 19.85 -8.23
C SER A 176 -2.74 19.63 -7.43
N ARG A 177 -1.70 20.45 -7.69
CA ARG A 177 -0.44 20.42 -6.93
C ARG A 177 -0.63 20.89 -5.49
N ALA A 178 -1.38 21.98 -5.26
CA ALA A 178 -1.71 22.46 -3.92
C ALA A 178 -2.59 21.44 -3.17
N ALA A 179 -3.64 20.92 -3.82
CA ALA A 179 -4.54 19.93 -3.26
C ALA A 179 -3.87 18.58 -2.93
N LEU A 180 -2.86 18.16 -3.71
CA LEU A 180 -2.03 17.00 -3.39
C LEU A 180 -1.14 17.25 -2.17
N THR A 181 -0.50 18.42 -2.08
CA THR A 181 0.32 18.81 -0.93
C THR A 181 -0.52 18.88 0.36
N GLU A 182 -1.71 19.44 0.27
CA GLU A 182 -2.65 19.55 1.39
C GLU A 182 -3.14 18.17 1.88
N ARG A 183 -3.55 17.28 0.96
CA ARG A 183 -3.90 15.87 1.32
C ARG A 183 -2.74 15.12 1.97
N ARG A 184 -1.49 15.39 1.57
CA ARG A 184 -0.29 14.81 2.21
C ARG A 184 -0.08 15.35 3.62
N ALA A 185 -0.34 16.64 3.86
CA ALA A 185 -0.26 17.24 5.19
C ALA A 185 -1.36 16.67 6.12
N LEU A 186 -2.60 16.58 5.64
CA LEU A 186 -3.71 15.95 6.37
C LEU A 186 -3.39 14.49 6.75
N LYS A 187 -2.89 13.67 5.81
CA LYS A 187 -2.45 12.29 6.13
C LYS A 187 -1.39 12.25 7.23
N LYS A 188 -0.34 13.09 7.17
CA LYS A 188 0.69 13.16 8.23
C LYS A 188 0.13 13.56 9.60
N LEU A 189 -0.93 14.36 9.64
CA LEU A 189 -1.59 14.75 10.89
C LEU A 189 -2.46 13.63 11.46
N ILE A 190 -3.05 12.78 10.60
CA ILE A 190 -3.84 11.62 11.03
C ILE A 190 -2.96 10.60 11.78
N GLU A 191 -1.77 10.28 11.25
CA GLU A 191 -0.86 9.33 11.93
C GLU A 191 -0.29 9.93 13.23
N ARG A 192 -0.08 11.26 13.27
CA ARG A 192 0.26 11.97 14.51
C ARG A 192 -0.88 11.93 15.54
N ALA A 193 -2.14 12.10 15.11
CA ALA A 193 -3.30 12.03 16.00
C ALA A 193 -3.47 10.62 16.61
N ARG A 194 -3.25 9.56 15.82
CA ARG A 194 -3.24 8.16 16.27
C ARG A 194 -2.15 7.89 17.31
N ALA A 195 -0.92 8.32 17.02
CA ALA A 195 0.22 8.20 17.94
C ALA A 195 0.10 9.07 19.20
N GLU A 196 -0.83 10.03 19.22
CA GLU A 196 -1.22 10.86 20.37
C GLU A 196 -2.54 10.38 21.03
N GLU A 197 -3.12 9.27 20.55
CA GLU A 197 -4.44 8.72 20.95
C GLU A 197 -5.65 9.69 20.85
N ASP A 198 -5.47 10.82 20.16
CA ASP A 198 -6.48 11.87 20.03
C ASP A 198 -7.51 11.56 18.93
N LYS A 199 -8.46 10.67 19.26
CA LYS A 199 -9.59 10.27 18.39
C LYS A 199 -10.41 11.46 17.86
N ARG A 200 -10.47 12.58 18.62
CA ARG A 200 -11.22 13.79 18.27
C ARG A 200 -10.52 14.54 17.14
N LYS A 201 -9.21 14.76 17.28
CA LYS A 201 -8.33 15.33 16.25
C LYS A 201 -8.27 14.44 15.01
N GLU A 202 -8.14 13.12 15.17
CA GLU A 202 -8.19 12.17 14.05
C GLU A 202 -9.46 12.35 13.22
N SER A 203 -10.63 12.35 13.86
CA SER A 203 -11.93 12.46 13.18
C SER A 203 -12.08 13.78 12.41
N ILE A 204 -11.63 14.89 12.98
CA ILE A 204 -11.63 16.21 12.31
C ILE A 204 -10.71 16.19 11.07
N ILE A 205 -9.52 15.60 11.19
CA ILE A 205 -8.58 15.46 10.06
C ILE A 205 -9.12 14.50 9.00
N ALA A 206 -9.77 13.41 9.41
CA ALA A 206 -10.43 12.46 8.52
C ALA A 206 -11.54 13.13 7.69
N TYR A 207 -12.32 14.01 8.31
CA TYR A 207 -13.38 14.78 7.65
C TYR A 207 -12.81 15.82 6.66
N LEU A 208 -11.82 16.62 7.05
CA LEU A 208 -11.13 17.51 6.10
C LEU A 208 -10.51 16.74 4.92
N LEU A 209 -9.98 15.54 5.19
CA LEU A 209 -9.46 14.63 4.18
C LEU A 209 -10.56 13.95 3.34
N HIS A 210 -11.80 13.87 3.83
CA HIS A 210 -12.98 13.45 3.07
C HIS A 210 -13.37 14.55 2.08
N LEU A 211 -13.55 15.80 2.53
CA LEU A 211 -13.91 16.93 1.66
C LEU A 211 -12.88 17.12 0.53
N MET A 212 -11.58 17.06 0.86
CA MET A 212 -10.47 17.08 -0.11
C MET A 212 -10.47 15.90 -1.11
N ARG A 213 -11.23 14.82 -0.86
CA ARG A 213 -11.48 13.72 -1.81
C ARG A 213 -12.79 13.92 -2.58
N LYS A 214 -13.91 14.17 -1.88
CA LYS A 214 -15.26 14.43 -2.42
C LYS A 214 -15.20 15.48 -3.52
N TYR A 215 -14.45 16.56 -3.28
CA TYR A 215 -14.35 17.72 -4.17
C TYR A 215 -13.03 17.80 -4.96
N SER A 216 -12.28 16.70 -5.05
CA SER A 216 -10.97 16.61 -5.74
C SER A 216 -10.99 16.90 -7.24
N LYS A 217 -12.17 16.95 -7.88
CA LYS A 217 -12.33 17.34 -9.29
C LYS A 217 -12.15 18.84 -9.53
N LEU A 218 -12.46 19.69 -8.54
CA LEU A 218 -12.45 21.16 -8.69
C LEU A 218 -11.05 21.73 -8.92
N PHE A 219 -10.04 21.12 -8.31
CA PHE A 219 -8.64 21.55 -8.40
C PHE A 219 -7.97 21.17 -9.74
N ARG A 220 -8.74 20.74 -10.74
CA ARG A 220 -8.30 20.41 -12.10
C ARG A 220 -8.76 21.51 -13.07
N SER A 221 -7.99 22.59 -13.15
CA SER A 221 -8.14 23.60 -14.21
C SER A 221 -7.94 22.99 -15.59
N GLU A 222 -8.66 23.47 -16.60
CA GLU A 222 -8.53 23.02 -18.00
C GLU A 222 -7.40 23.72 -18.78
N PHE A 223 -6.65 24.63 -18.15
CA PHE A 223 -5.51 25.34 -18.76
C PHE A 223 -4.16 24.77 -18.32
N SER A 224 -3.23 24.65 -19.27
CA SER A 224 -1.85 24.24 -19.01
C SER A 224 -1.04 25.38 -18.39
N ASP A 225 -0.37 25.11 -17.26
CA ASP A 225 0.62 26.01 -16.65
C ASP A 225 1.94 26.01 -17.46
N ASP A 226 1.87 26.43 -18.73
CA ASP A 226 3.06 26.74 -19.56
C ASP A 226 3.53 28.18 -19.27
N ASN A 227 4.20 28.38 -18.13
CA ASN A 227 5.13 29.49 -17.92
C ASN A 227 6.03 29.23 -16.70
N ASP A 228 7.32 29.00 -16.94
CA ASP A 228 8.30 30.07 -16.71
C ASP A 228 9.69 29.67 -17.25
N SER A 229 10.22 30.48 -18.17
CA SER A 229 11.59 30.34 -18.70
C SER A 229 12.43 31.57 -18.37
N GLN A 230 13.44 31.38 -17.52
CA GLN A 230 14.47 32.37 -17.20
C GLN A 230 15.84 31.68 -17.33
N GLY A 231 16.61 31.97 -18.40
CA GLY A 231 17.81 31.15 -18.65
C GLY A 231 18.69 31.37 -19.90
N SER A 232 18.49 32.45 -20.67
CA SER A 232 19.47 33.00 -21.67
C SER A 232 19.90 32.18 -22.90
N GLN A 233 19.90 32.90 -24.05
CA GLN A 233 20.54 32.60 -25.35
C GLN A 233 22.08 32.82 -25.31
N PRO A 234 22.91 32.66 -26.40
CA PRO A 234 22.63 32.49 -27.85
C PRO A 234 23.33 31.23 -28.47
N CYS A 235 23.35 30.89 -29.78
CA CYS A 235 23.42 31.67 -31.03
C CYS A 235 22.68 31.07 -32.27
N SER A 236 22.43 31.97 -33.23
CA SER A 236 21.80 31.85 -34.57
C SER A 236 22.72 31.21 -35.65
N PRO A 237 22.38 31.23 -36.97
CA PRO A 237 21.13 31.53 -37.71
C PRO A 237 20.71 30.32 -38.61
N THR A 238 19.81 30.30 -39.61
CA THR A 238 19.28 31.22 -40.65
C THR A 238 18.06 30.49 -41.29
N VAL A 239 16.95 31.06 -41.82
CA VAL A 239 16.71 31.78 -43.10
C VAL A 239 15.23 32.24 -43.15
N GLN A 240 14.97 33.37 -43.85
CA GLN A 240 13.73 33.91 -44.50
C GLN A 240 12.38 33.10 -44.51
N SER A 241 11.19 33.72 -44.61
CA SER A 241 10.82 35.14 -44.85
C SER A 241 9.33 35.48 -44.62
N CYS A 242 9.10 36.77 -44.28
CA CYS A 242 7.96 37.64 -44.65
C CYS A 242 6.50 37.33 -44.22
N SER A 243 5.99 38.29 -43.43
CA SER A 243 4.60 38.61 -43.06
C SER A 243 3.91 39.43 -44.21
N PRO A 244 2.82 40.27 -44.06
CA PRO A 244 2.13 40.78 -42.85
C PRO A 244 0.56 40.94 -42.95
N ASN A 245 -0.02 41.65 -41.95
CA ASN A 245 -1.33 42.36 -41.94
C ASN A 245 -2.61 41.48 -41.74
N VAL A 246 -3.67 41.83 -40.98
CA VAL A 246 -4.09 43.04 -40.19
C VAL A 246 -4.72 42.58 -38.82
N VAL A 247 -5.04 43.52 -37.92
CA VAL A 247 -5.49 43.41 -36.50
C VAL A 247 -6.66 44.42 -36.25
N PRO A 248 -7.57 44.37 -35.23
CA PRO A 248 -7.98 43.32 -34.24
C PRO A 248 -9.51 43.02 -34.20
N GLY A 249 -9.92 42.08 -33.33
CA GLY A 249 -10.96 42.38 -32.31
C GLY A 249 -12.24 41.52 -32.24
N GLY A 250 -12.75 41.30 -31.02
CA GLY A 250 -14.19 41.07 -30.76
C GLY A 250 -14.66 39.74 -30.14
N HIS A 251 -14.72 39.70 -28.80
CA HIS A 251 -15.62 38.87 -27.96
C HIS A 251 -15.62 37.31 -28.02
N CYS A 252 -15.99 36.72 -26.88
CA CYS A 252 -16.17 35.28 -26.68
C CYS A 252 -17.46 34.76 -27.33
N GLN A 253 -17.46 33.49 -27.76
CA GLN A 253 -18.59 32.56 -27.53
C GLN A 253 -18.19 31.09 -27.77
N VAL A 254 -18.43 30.27 -26.73
CA VAL A 254 -18.97 28.87 -26.77
C VAL A 254 -18.14 27.76 -27.44
N PHE A 255 -18.34 26.54 -26.90
CA PHE A 255 -17.98 25.22 -27.45
C PHE A 255 -18.26 25.14 -28.97
N ASP A 256 -17.51 24.38 -29.76
CA ASP A 256 -17.41 22.92 -29.66
C ASP A 256 -16.26 22.36 -30.56
N ARG A 257 -16.09 21.04 -30.52
CA ARG A 257 -15.80 20.17 -31.68
C ARG A 257 -14.35 19.73 -31.98
N GLN A 258 -14.21 18.40 -31.89
CA GLN A 258 -13.27 17.50 -32.62
C GLN A 258 -11.78 17.45 -32.23
N ILE A 259 -11.48 16.45 -31.39
CA ILE A 259 -10.31 15.58 -31.56
C ILE A 259 -10.19 15.12 -33.03
N SER A 260 -9.11 15.47 -33.72
CA SER A 260 -8.60 14.73 -34.92
C SER A 260 -7.25 15.25 -35.44
N LYS A 261 -6.14 14.67 -34.97
CA LYS A 261 -5.10 14.11 -35.86
C LYS A 261 -4.06 13.27 -35.11
N LEU A 262 -3.45 12.36 -35.86
CA LEU A 262 -2.63 11.26 -35.35
C LEU A 262 -1.13 11.54 -35.55
N GLY A 263 -0.35 11.35 -34.49
CA GLY A 263 1.04 10.87 -34.50
C GLY A 263 2.14 11.74 -35.15
N SER A 264 3.26 11.89 -34.45
CA SER A 264 4.50 11.17 -34.85
C SER A 264 5.60 11.21 -33.79
N PHE A 265 6.43 10.17 -33.85
CA PHE A 265 7.57 9.82 -33.01
C PHE A 265 8.66 10.91 -32.89
N ASN A 266 9.40 10.84 -31.76
CA ASN A 266 10.88 10.85 -31.60
C ASN A 266 11.35 11.73 -30.42
N PHE A 267 12.46 11.48 -29.69
CA PHE A 267 13.11 10.24 -29.20
C PHE A 267 14.31 10.68 -28.29
N LYS A 268 14.51 10.07 -27.10
CA LYS A 268 15.76 10.14 -26.27
C LYS A 268 16.17 11.54 -25.70
N PRO A 269 17.15 11.64 -24.75
CA PRO A 269 17.25 10.87 -23.50
C PRO A 269 17.75 11.69 -22.26
N ASN A 270 17.76 11.03 -21.09
CA ASN A 270 18.62 11.30 -19.92
C ASN A 270 18.57 12.66 -19.20
N ASN A 271 18.26 12.61 -17.89
CA ASN A 271 19.34 12.65 -16.90
C ASN A 271 18.96 12.01 -15.54
N LYS A 272 19.98 11.52 -14.80
CA LYS A 272 19.83 11.01 -13.43
C LYS A 272 20.42 12.00 -12.42
N LYS A 273 19.66 12.32 -11.36
CA LYS A 273 20.10 12.72 -10.00
C LYS A 273 18.83 12.83 -9.13
N SER A 274 18.55 11.84 -8.29
CA SER A 274 19.01 11.68 -6.90
C SER A 274 18.07 12.36 -5.88
N GLY A 275 17.41 11.56 -5.02
CA GLY A 275 16.68 12.03 -3.84
C GLY A 275 15.15 11.79 -3.82
N GLN A 276 14.52 11.46 -4.95
CA GLN A 276 13.07 11.23 -5.01
C GLN A 276 12.69 9.80 -4.60
N MET A 277 11.67 9.66 -3.75
CA MET A 277 10.86 8.44 -3.72
C MET A 277 10.22 8.25 -5.10
N PRO A 278 10.25 7.03 -5.68
CA PRO A 278 9.61 6.77 -6.96
C PRO A 278 8.10 6.99 -6.87
N LEU A 279 7.53 7.60 -7.91
CA LEU A 279 6.08 7.73 -8.05
C LEU A 279 5.51 6.43 -8.65
N PRO A 280 4.35 5.95 -8.17
CA PRO A 280 3.76 4.75 -8.73
C PRO A 280 3.22 4.99 -10.16
N PRO A 281 3.31 3.99 -11.05
CA PRO A 281 2.68 4.03 -12.37
C PRO A 281 1.20 4.43 -12.32
N GLU A 282 0.70 5.05 -13.39
CA GLU A 282 -0.67 5.59 -13.47
C GLU A 282 -1.71 4.45 -13.43
N GLU A 283 -1.33 3.30 -13.95
CA GLU A 283 -2.08 2.05 -14.08
C GLU A 283 -2.36 1.42 -12.70
N LEU A 284 -1.49 1.69 -11.72
CA LEU A 284 -1.61 1.21 -10.34
C LEU A 284 -2.37 2.19 -9.43
N ARG A 285 -2.80 3.34 -9.97
CA ARG A 285 -3.52 4.39 -9.25
C ARG A 285 -4.99 4.46 -9.67
N CYS A 286 -5.90 4.42 -8.70
CA CYS A 286 -7.33 4.50 -8.99
C CYS A 286 -7.66 5.84 -9.68
N PRO A 287 -8.31 5.85 -10.86
CA PRO A 287 -8.60 7.11 -11.57
C PRO A 287 -9.50 8.08 -10.79
N ILE A 288 -10.26 7.61 -9.78
CA ILE A 288 -11.05 8.44 -8.87
C ILE A 288 -10.16 9.02 -7.74
N SER A 289 -9.41 8.19 -7.02
CA SER A 289 -8.68 8.62 -5.80
C SER A 289 -7.26 9.14 -6.07
N LEU A 290 -6.71 8.80 -7.23
CA LEU A 290 -5.30 8.91 -7.65
C LEU A 290 -4.28 8.34 -6.66
N GLN A 291 -4.71 7.38 -5.83
CA GLN A 291 -3.86 6.65 -4.89
C GLN A 291 -3.63 5.23 -5.38
N LEU A 292 -2.51 4.66 -4.95
CA LEU A 292 -2.15 3.26 -5.15
C LEU A 292 -3.28 2.37 -4.64
N MET A 293 -3.74 1.40 -5.45
CA MET A 293 -5.00 0.71 -5.20
C MET A 293 -4.88 -0.44 -4.20
N SER A 294 -5.55 -0.33 -3.05
CA SER A 294 -5.65 -1.35 -2.01
C SER A 294 -6.57 -2.50 -2.42
N ASP A 295 -7.77 -2.21 -2.93
CA ASP A 295 -8.66 -3.20 -3.55
C ASP A 295 -9.14 -2.70 -4.93
N PRO A 296 -8.32 -2.86 -5.99
CA PRO A 296 -8.71 -2.51 -7.35
C PRO A 296 -9.82 -3.44 -7.88
N VAL A 297 -10.81 -2.87 -8.57
CA VAL A 297 -11.94 -3.55 -9.24
C VAL A 297 -12.17 -2.93 -10.64
N ILE A 298 -12.56 -3.75 -11.61
CA ILE A 298 -12.92 -3.38 -12.97
C ILE A 298 -14.44 -3.15 -13.07
N ILE A 299 -14.85 -2.16 -13.86
CA ILE A 299 -16.27 -1.93 -14.21
C ILE A 299 -16.55 -2.33 -15.66
N ALA A 300 -17.84 -2.35 -16.05
CA ALA A 300 -18.31 -2.71 -17.40
C ALA A 300 -17.78 -1.89 -18.61
N SER A 301 -16.82 -0.97 -18.40
CA SER A 301 -16.05 -0.27 -19.44
C SER A 301 -14.57 -0.71 -19.50
N GLY A 302 -14.19 -1.81 -18.85
CA GLY A 302 -12.82 -2.31 -18.75
C GLY A 302 -11.85 -1.45 -17.93
N GLN A 303 -12.33 -0.38 -17.28
CA GLN A 303 -11.47 0.50 -16.47
C GLN A 303 -11.47 0.06 -15.00
N THR A 304 -10.29 0.11 -14.38
CA THR A 304 -10.04 -0.32 -13.00
C THR A 304 -9.99 0.85 -12.03
N TYR A 305 -10.56 0.68 -10.83
CA TYR A 305 -10.69 1.67 -9.77
C TYR A 305 -10.58 1.01 -8.39
N GLU A 306 -10.28 1.76 -7.34
CA GLU A 306 -10.43 1.32 -5.95
C GLU A 306 -11.90 1.02 -5.63
N ARG A 307 -12.21 -0.16 -5.08
CA ARG A 307 -13.56 -0.65 -4.74
C ARG A 307 -14.42 0.41 -4.08
N ALA A 308 -14.01 0.88 -2.91
CA ALA A 308 -14.77 1.84 -2.11
C ALA A 308 -14.99 3.20 -2.82
N CYS A 309 -14.17 3.53 -3.83
CA CYS A 309 -14.34 4.74 -4.62
C CYS A 309 -15.39 4.59 -5.73
N ILE A 310 -15.55 3.39 -6.29
CA ILE A 310 -16.45 3.12 -7.42
C ILE A 310 -17.79 2.52 -6.98
N GLU A 311 -17.83 1.77 -5.88
CA GLU A 311 -19.07 1.40 -5.18
C GLU A 311 -19.82 2.67 -4.76
N LYS A 312 -19.11 3.65 -4.18
CA LYS A 312 -19.70 4.96 -3.90
C LYS A 312 -20.24 5.63 -5.17
N TRP A 313 -19.46 5.69 -6.25
CA TRP A 313 -19.90 6.32 -7.52
C TRP A 313 -21.19 5.71 -8.09
N PHE A 314 -21.41 4.41 -7.93
CA PHE A 314 -22.66 3.75 -8.35
C PHE A 314 -23.81 3.93 -7.34
N ASN A 315 -23.52 3.92 -6.03
CA ASN A 315 -24.49 4.18 -4.98
C ASN A 315 -24.99 5.64 -4.98
N ASP A 316 -24.14 6.58 -5.41
CA ASP A 316 -24.47 7.98 -5.72
C ASP A 316 -25.37 8.12 -6.99
N GLY A 317 -25.78 6.99 -7.60
CA GLY A 317 -26.76 6.92 -8.69
C GLY A 317 -26.20 7.03 -10.10
N HIS A 318 -24.87 7.14 -10.28
CA HIS A 318 -24.27 7.27 -11.60
C HIS A 318 -24.16 5.93 -12.34
N ASN A 319 -24.61 5.90 -13.59
CA ASN A 319 -24.50 4.73 -14.48
C ASN A 319 -23.51 4.93 -15.65
N THR A 320 -22.52 5.80 -15.47
CA THR A 320 -21.45 6.10 -16.44
C THR A 320 -20.07 5.75 -15.88
N CYS A 321 -19.12 5.46 -16.77
CA CYS A 321 -17.72 5.27 -16.41
C CYS A 321 -17.08 6.60 -15.96
N PRO A 322 -16.49 6.70 -14.75
CA PRO A 322 -15.86 7.94 -14.28
C PRO A 322 -14.75 8.47 -15.21
N LYS A 323 -14.00 7.58 -15.87
CA LYS A 323 -12.84 7.92 -16.72
C LYS A 323 -13.17 8.13 -18.19
N THR A 324 -14.16 7.44 -18.75
CA THR A 324 -14.53 7.56 -20.18
C THR A 324 -15.87 8.27 -20.42
N GLN A 325 -16.64 8.55 -19.36
CA GLN A 325 -17.99 9.15 -19.37
C GLN A 325 -19.05 8.41 -20.19
N GLN A 326 -18.71 7.26 -20.79
CA GLN A 326 -19.64 6.39 -21.49
C GLN A 326 -20.61 5.71 -20.52
N LYS A 327 -21.87 5.55 -20.93
CA LYS A 327 -22.88 4.83 -20.17
C LYS A 327 -22.53 3.34 -20.08
N LEU A 328 -22.55 2.79 -18.88
CA LEU A 328 -22.23 1.41 -18.59
C LEU A 328 -23.41 0.50 -18.93
N ALA A 329 -23.12 -0.67 -19.49
CA ALA A 329 -24.14 -1.69 -19.74
C ALA A 329 -24.72 -2.28 -18.43
N HIS A 330 -23.91 -2.30 -17.37
CA HIS A 330 -24.27 -2.76 -16.02
C HIS A 330 -23.29 -2.20 -14.99
N LEU A 331 -23.67 -2.21 -13.70
CA LEU A 331 -22.91 -1.60 -12.59
C LEU A 331 -22.18 -2.66 -11.73
N SER A 332 -21.74 -3.75 -12.36
CA SER A 332 -20.92 -4.78 -11.72
C SER A 332 -19.51 -4.29 -11.43
N LEU A 333 -18.86 -4.92 -10.44
CA LEU A 333 -17.51 -4.60 -9.98
C LEU A 333 -16.71 -5.89 -9.80
N THR A 334 -15.81 -6.16 -10.75
CA THR A 334 -15.01 -7.39 -10.79
C THR A 334 -13.62 -7.12 -10.20
N PRO A 335 -13.21 -7.72 -9.06
CA PRO A 335 -11.90 -7.44 -8.47
C PRO A 335 -10.72 -7.73 -9.42
N ASN A 336 -9.81 -6.78 -9.53
CA ASN A 336 -8.64 -6.82 -10.40
C ASN A 336 -7.39 -7.24 -9.60
N TYR A 337 -7.32 -8.53 -9.29
CA TYR A 337 -6.20 -9.10 -8.53
C TYR A 337 -4.83 -8.91 -9.22
N CYS A 338 -4.78 -8.75 -10.54
CA CYS A 338 -3.56 -8.43 -11.27
C CYS A 338 -3.01 -7.06 -10.87
N VAL A 339 -3.86 -6.01 -10.89
CA VAL A 339 -3.46 -4.67 -10.42
C VAL A 339 -3.15 -4.67 -8.92
N LYS A 340 -3.86 -5.46 -8.10
CA LYS A 340 -3.57 -5.62 -6.65
C LYS A 340 -2.18 -6.23 -6.42
N GLY A 341 -1.81 -7.25 -7.20
CA GLY A 341 -0.48 -7.87 -7.19
C GLY A 341 0.63 -6.95 -7.70
N LEU A 342 0.37 -6.17 -8.76
CA LEU A 342 1.31 -5.16 -9.25
C LEU A 342 1.51 -4.02 -8.23
N VAL A 343 0.47 -3.60 -7.51
CA VAL A 343 0.55 -2.68 -6.38
C VAL A 343 1.46 -3.24 -5.27
N ALA A 344 1.24 -4.48 -4.84
CA ALA A 344 2.05 -5.11 -3.79
C ALA A 344 3.53 -5.24 -4.21
N SER A 345 3.79 -5.71 -5.44
CA SER A 345 5.13 -5.81 -6.02
C SER A 345 5.82 -4.46 -6.17
N TRP A 346 5.05 -3.40 -6.50
CA TRP A 346 5.58 -2.03 -6.55
C TRP A 346 5.89 -1.49 -5.14
N CYS A 347 5.08 -1.77 -4.13
CA CYS A 347 5.37 -1.45 -2.73
C CYS A 347 6.66 -2.13 -2.25
N GLU A 348 6.78 -3.44 -2.45
CA GLU A 348 7.95 -4.25 -2.06
C GLU A 348 9.25 -3.73 -2.70
N GLN A 349 9.27 -3.57 -4.04
CA GLN A 349 10.44 -3.11 -4.79
C GLN A 349 10.93 -1.73 -4.35
N ASN A 350 10.03 -0.87 -3.85
CA ASN A 350 10.32 0.50 -3.45
C ASN A 350 10.39 0.69 -1.93
N ARG A 351 10.28 -0.40 -1.14
CA ARG A 351 10.29 -0.41 0.34
C ARG A 351 9.23 0.50 0.97
N ILE A 352 8.06 0.54 0.36
CA ILE A 352 6.87 1.23 0.86
C ILE A 352 5.94 0.16 1.43
N PRO A 353 5.35 0.31 2.63
CA PRO A 353 4.38 -0.65 3.15
C PRO A 353 3.19 -0.78 2.18
N ILE A 354 2.62 -1.99 2.11
CA ILE A 354 1.37 -2.19 1.36
C ILE A 354 0.27 -1.35 2.04
N PRO A 355 -0.60 -0.65 1.30
CA PRO A 355 -1.67 0.14 1.92
C PRO A 355 -2.69 -0.78 2.59
N GLU A 356 -2.64 -0.86 3.92
CA GLU A 356 -3.69 -1.47 4.74
C GLU A 356 -4.98 -0.63 4.67
N GLY A 357 -6.12 -1.26 4.99
CA GLY A 357 -7.44 -0.68 4.81
C GLY A 357 -7.72 0.55 5.70
N PRO A 358 -8.74 1.35 5.39
CA PRO A 358 -9.28 2.32 6.34
C PRO A 358 -9.89 1.56 7.54
N PRO A 359 -9.67 2.01 8.80
CA PRO A 359 -10.25 1.35 9.96
C PRO A 359 -11.78 1.54 10.03
N GLU A 360 -12.47 0.56 10.61
CA GLU A 360 -13.92 0.56 10.78
C GLU A 360 -14.38 1.16 12.13
N SER A 361 -15.69 1.37 12.27
CA SER A 361 -16.39 1.98 13.42
C SER A 361 -16.08 3.47 13.72
N LEU A 362 -17.02 4.34 13.32
CA LEU A 362 -17.17 5.70 13.84
C LEU A 362 -18.38 5.74 14.78
N ASP A 363 -18.19 5.53 16.08
CA ASP A 363 -19.26 5.83 17.05
C ASP A 363 -19.41 7.36 17.21
N PHE A 364 -20.58 7.86 16.82
CA PHE A 364 -20.91 9.28 16.84
C PHE A 364 -21.46 9.79 18.19
N ASN A 365 -21.68 8.92 19.18
CA ASN A 365 -22.34 9.31 20.43
C ASN A 365 -21.46 10.18 21.36
N TYR A 366 -20.13 10.05 21.29
CA TYR A 366 -19.19 10.85 22.09
C TYR A 366 -19.30 12.37 21.88
N TRP A 367 -19.82 12.80 20.72
CA TRP A 367 -19.81 14.21 20.29
C TRP A 367 -20.91 15.11 20.89
N ARG A 368 -21.60 14.69 21.96
CA ARG A 368 -22.68 15.48 22.60
C ARG A 368 -22.29 16.17 23.91
N LEU A 369 -21.31 15.64 24.66
CA LEU A 369 -20.97 16.16 25.99
C LEU A 369 -19.83 17.19 26.00
N ALA A 370 -18.95 17.19 24.99
CA ALA A 370 -17.74 18.01 24.97
C ALA A 370 -17.84 19.33 24.17
N LEU A 371 -19.06 19.85 23.95
CA LEU A 371 -19.35 21.09 23.19
C LEU A 371 -20.48 21.96 23.78
N SER A 372 -20.95 21.69 25.01
CA SER A 372 -22.12 22.38 25.59
C SER A 372 -21.78 23.41 26.69
N ASP A 373 -20.55 23.42 27.22
CA ASP A 373 -20.12 24.29 28.31
C ASP A 373 -19.38 25.56 27.84
N SER A 374 -20.01 26.36 26.97
CA SER A 374 -19.64 27.76 26.76
C SER A 374 -20.72 28.57 26.02
N GLU A 375 -21.69 29.15 26.73
CA GLU A 375 -22.39 30.41 26.38
C GLU A 375 -23.25 30.94 27.56
N SER A 376 -22.58 31.31 28.65
CA SER A 376 -22.90 32.51 29.44
C SER A 376 -21.60 32.93 30.14
N ILE A 377 -21.24 34.20 30.28
CA ILE A 377 -22.06 35.38 30.58
C ILE A 377 -21.79 36.53 29.57
N ASN A 378 -22.80 37.39 29.40
CA ASN A 378 -22.77 38.56 28.51
C ASN A 378 -21.59 39.52 28.74
N SER A 379 -21.13 40.13 27.65
CA SER A 379 -20.12 41.20 27.66
C SER A 379 -20.55 42.45 28.44
N ARG A 380 -19.57 43.14 29.05
CA ARG A 380 -19.51 44.61 29.06
C ARG A 380 -18.08 45.09 29.38
N SER A 381 -17.68 46.16 28.68
CA SER A 381 -16.41 46.85 28.84
C SER A 381 -16.30 47.60 30.17
N VAL A 382 -15.09 47.71 30.75
CA VAL A 382 -14.43 49.00 31.11
C VAL A 382 -13.05 48.76 31.78
N ASN A 383 -12.02 49.39 31.20
CA ASN A 383 -10.74 49.90 31.76
C ASN A 383 -9.99 49.20 32.95
N SER A 384 -8.79 48.70 32.62
CA SER A 384 -7.47 49.14 33.18
C SER A 384 -7.01 48.77 34.62
N VAL A 385 -5.67 48.84 34.79
CA VAL A 385 -4.85 48.89 36.03
C VAL A 385 -4.53 47.58 36.79
N ASN A 386 -3.31 47.07 36.52
CA ASN A 386 -2.24 46.57 37.42
C ASN A 386 -2.46 45.55 38.57
N SER A 387 -1.39 44.74 38.74
CA SER A 387 -0.79 44.26 40.00
C SER A 387 -1.25 42.93 40.61
N CYS A 388 -0.29 42.02 40.78
CA CYS A 388 -0.41 40.78 41.55
C CYS A 388 -0.39 41.03 43.08
N LYS A 389 -1.04 40.16 43.88
CA LYS A 389 -0.56 39.80 45.23
C LYS A 389 -1.23 38.55 45.82
N LEU A 390 -0.44 37.76 46.56
CA LEU A 390 -0.94 36.63 47.38
C LEU A 390 -1.44 37.11 48.76
N LYS A 391 -2.47 36.44 49.27
CA LYS A 391 -2.80 36.12 50.69
C LYS A 391 -4.13 35.33 50.71
N GLY A 392 -4.45 34.46 51.69
CA GLY A 392 -3.64 33.99 52.82
C GLY A 392 -4.45 33.46 54.01
N VAL A 393 -4.80 32.15 54.01
CA VAL A 393 -5.12 31.26 55.16
C VAL A 393 -6.27 31.62 56.14
N LYS A 394 -7.31 30.77 56.18
CA LYS A 394 -7.99 30.16 57.36
C LYS A 394 -8.98 29.08 56.84
N VAL A 395 -9.14 27.84 57.34
CA VAL A 395 -9.03 27.20 58.68
C VAL A 395 -10.24 27.55 59.57
N VAL A 396 -11.35 26.76 59.64
CA VAL A 396 -11.61 25.39 60.24
C VAL A 396 -12.38 25.52 61.60
N PRO A 397 -13.17 24.54 62.12
CA PRO A 397 -13.95 23.40 61.57
C PRO A 397 -15.39 23.25 62.20
N LEU A 398 -15.87 21.98 62.35
CA LEU A 398 -16.95 21.33 63.15
C LEU A 398 -18.03 20.63 62.27
N GLU A 399 -18.13 19.29 62.27
CA GLU A 399 -18.80 18.37 63.24
C GLU A 399 -20.34 18.37 63.05
N GLU A 400 -21.07 17.25 62.93
CA GLU A 400 -20.74 15.80 62.95
C GLU A 400 -21.83 15.02 62.13
N ASN A 401 -22.06 13.68 62.12
CA ASN A 401 -21.71 12.52 62.96
C ASN A 401 -21.55 11.22 62.08
N SER A 402 -21.95 10.06 62.62
CA SER A 402 -21.75 8.65 62.21
C SER A 402 -23.02 8.02 61.52
N ILE A 403 -23.11 6.76 61.04
CA ILE A 403 -22.54 5.43 61.39
C ILE A 403 -22.53 4.45 60.18
N LEU A 404 -21.43 3.69 59.95
CA LEU A 404 -21.26 2.41 59.17
C LEU A 404 -21.74 2.36 57.67
N GLU A 405 -21.29 1.45 56.77
CA GLU A 405 -20.25 0.40 56.78
C GLU A 405 -19.48 0.37 55.42
N LYS A 406 -18.63 -0.65 55.17
CA LYS A 406 -17.79 -0.80 53.97
C LYS A 406 -18.54 -1.33 52.74
N THR A 407 -18.18 -0.89 51.54
CA THR A 407 -17.49 -1.68 50.47
C THR A 407 -17.26 -0.76 49.25
N GLU A 408 -16.18 -0.97 48.48
CA GLU A 408 -15.88 -0.19 47.27
C GLU A 408 -16.82 -0.57 46.11
N GLY A 409 -17.19 0.41 45.27
CA GLY A 409 -18.15 0.23 44.19
C GLY A 409 -17.80 1.02 42.92
N ASN A 410 -17.85 0.30 41.79
CA ASN A 410 -17.57 0.66 40.40
C ASN A 410 -17.65 2.14 39.96
N VAL A 411 -16.68 2.53 39.12
CA VAL A 411 -16.92 3.43 37.97
C VAL A 411 -16.24 2.81 36.74
N THR A 412 -16.82 1.70 36.25
CA THR A 412 -16.37 0.96 35.06
C THR A 412 -17.57 0.46 34.26
N GLU A 413 -18.41 1.38 33.81
CA GLU A 413 -19.59 1.12 32.96
C GLU A 413 -19.80 2.33 32.03
N SER A 414 -19.46 2.17 30.74
CA SER A 414 -19.85 3.05 29.63
C SER A 414 -19.23 2.65 28.29
N PHE A 415 -18.11 1.92 28.29
CA PHE A 415 -17.43 1.45 27.06
C PHE A 415 -17.73 -0.01 26.67
N SER A 416 -18.23 -0.85 27.58
CA SER A 416 -18.47 -2.28 27.30
C SER A 416 -19.76 -2.56 26.52
N ALA A 417 -20.83 -1.78 26.78
CA ALA A 417 -22.19 -2.13 26.38
C ALA A 417 -22.38 -2.34 24.86
N GLN A 418 -21.63 -1.61 24.02
CA GLN A 418 -21.76 -1.70 22.56
C GLN A 418 -21.06 -2.95 21.99
N GLU A 419 -19.90 -3.33 22.55
CA GLU A 419 -19.18 -4.56 22.20
C GLU A 419 -19.93 -5.80 22.74
N GLU A 420 -20.58 -5.68 23.90
CA GLU A 420 -21.43 -6.71 24.49
C GLU A 420 -22.69 -6.97 23.64
N GLU A 421 -23.41 -5.92 23.18
CA GLU A 421 -24.64 -6.06 22.39
C GLU A 421 -24.42 -6.76 21.04
N ASP A 422 -23.36 -6.42 20.30
CA ASP A 422 -23.01 -7.11 19.05
C ASP A 422 -22.46 -8.53 19.28
N SER A 423 -21.72 -8.75 20.38
CA SER A 423 -21.26 -10.10 20.78
C SER A 423 -22.43 -11.04 21.11
N GLU A 424 -23.41 -10.59 21.89
CA GLU A 424 -24.63 -11.38 22.18
C GLU A 424 -25.41 -11.68 20.90
N LYS A 425 -25.56 -10.69 20.02
CA LYS A 425 -26.20 -10.83 18.71
C LYS A 425 -25.52 -11.88 17.85
N TYR A 426 -24.19 -11.90 17.76
CA TYR A 426 -23.44 -12.96 17.08
C TYR A 426 -23.65 -14.34 17.74
N LEU A 427 -23.52 -14.45 19.07
CA LEU A 427 -23.75 -15.71 19.78
C LEU A 427 -25.19 -16.24 19.61
N SER A 428 -26.17 -15.36 19.42
CA SER A 428 -27.55 -15.74 19.07
C SER A 428 -27.66 -16.40 17.69
N LEU A 429 -26.85 -15.96 16.71
CA LEU A 429 -26.78 -16.58 15.37
C LEU A 429 -26.11 -17.96 15.45
N LEU A 430 -25.01 -18.07 16.20
CA LEU A 430 -24.34 -19.35 16.44
C LEU A 430 -25.31 -20.38 17.05
N LYS A 431 -26.09 -19.96 18.07
CA LYS A 431 -27.11 -20.80 18.71
C LYS A 431 -28.18 -21.30 17.74
N VAL A 432 -28.55 -20.50 16.74
CA VAL A 432 -29.47 -20.93 15.68
C VAL A 432 -28.81 -21.91 14.71
N LEU A 433 -27.50 -21.81 14.45
CA LEU A 433 -26.77 -22.80 13.65
C LEU A 433 -26.57 -24.13 14.38
N THR A 434 -26.31 -24.13 15.68
CA THR A 434 -26.04 -25.35 16.45
C THR A 434 -27.33 -26.04 16.89
N GLU A 435 -28.18 -25.38 17.69
CA GLU A 435 -29.38 -25.94 18.31
C GLU A 435 -30.63 -25.91 17.40
N GLY A 436 -30.62 -25.11 16.34
CA GLY A 436 -31.82 -24.81 15.54
C GLY A 436 -32.23 -25.91 14.57
N ASN A 437 -33.12 -26.83 14.97
CA ASN A 437 -33.70 -27.90 14.13
C ASN A 437 -34.44 -27.43 12.84
N ASN A 438 -34.58 -26.13 12.59
CA ASN A 438 -35.24 -25.59 11.40
C ASN A 438 -34.21 -25.26 10.31
N TRP A 439 -34.04 -26.16 9.35
CA TRP A 439 -33.10 -26.01 8.23
C TRP A 439 -33.29 -24.68 7.45
N LYS A 440 -34.54 -24.30 7.16
CA LYS A 440 -34.84 -23.01 6.48
C LYS A 440 -34.43 -21.79 7.31
N ARG A 441 -34.31 -21.92 8.64
CA ARG A 441 -33.74 -20.89 9.51
C ARG A 441 -32.20 -20.94 9.51
N LYS A 442 -31.58 -22.13 9.51
CA LYS A 442 -30.11 -22.26 9.36
C LYS A 442 -29.64 -21.63 8.05
N CYS A 443 -30.25 -21.96 6.91
CA CYS A 443 -29.86 -21.40 5.60
C CYS A 443 -29.89 -19.87 5.58
N LYS A 444 -30.91 -19.25 6.18
CA LYS A 444 -31.01 -17.78 6.31
C LYS A 444 -29.92 -17.18 7.19
N VAL A 445 -29.55 -17.84 8.28
CA VAL A 445 -28.45 -17.37 9.14
C VAL A 445 -27.11 -17.50 8.41
N VAL A 446 -26.88 -18.58 7.65
CA VAL A 446 -25.66 -18.73 6.85
C VAL A 446 -25.59 -17.72 5.69
N GLU A 447 -26.72 -17.41 5.05
CA GLU A 447 -26.85 -16.32 4.07
C GLU A 447 -26.50 -14.95 4.71
N GLN A 448 -26.99 -14.67 5.91
CA GLN A 448 -26.65 -13.46 6.67
C GLN A 448 -25.16 -13.41 7.06
N LEU A 449 -24.60 -14.52 7.54
CA LEU A 449 -23.18 -14.62 7.92
C LEU A 449 -22.25 -14.49 6.71
N ARG A 450 -22.59 -15.09 5.56
CA ARG A 450 -21.87 -14.89 4.29
C ARG A 450 -21.76 -13.41 3.94
N LEU A 451 -22.84 -12.65 4.10
CA LEU A 451 -22.86 -11.21 3.80
C LEU A 451 -22.06 -10.39 4.82
N LEU A 452 -22.23 -10.67 6.12
CA LEU A 452 -21.52 -9.98 7.21
C LEU A 452 -19.99 -10.17 7.10
N LEU A 453 -19.53 -11.43 7.06
CA LEU A 453 -18.12 -11.81 7.10
C LEU A 453 -17.30 -11.35 5.87
N ARG A 454 -17.97 -10.83 4.83
CA ARG A 454 -17.34 -10.37 3.58
C ARG A 454 -16.41 -9.18 3.83
N ASP A 455 -16.84 -8.24 4.66
CA ASP A 455 -16.18 -6.95 4.83
C ASP A 455 -15.60 -6.83 6.26
N ASP A 456 -16.45 -7.00 7.28
CA ASP A 456 -16.20 -6.94 8.74
C ASP A 456 -15.06 -7.87 9.22
N GLU A 457 -13.94 -7.30 9.70
CA GLU A 457 -12.77 -8.07 10.17
C GLU A 457 -12.88 -8.53 11.63
N GLU A 458 -13.36 -7.65 12.51
CA GLU A 458 -13.61 -7.93 13.92
C GLU A 458 -14.55 -9.13 14.08
N ALA A 459 -15.61 -9.26 13.26
CA ALA A 459 -16.47 -10.43 13.22
C ALA A 459 -15.73 -11.68 12.71
N ARG A 460 -14.84 -11.60 11.70
CA ARG A 460 -14.03 -12.77 11.27
C ARG A 460 -13.15 -13.29 12.41
N ILE A 461 -12.60 -12.39 13.23
CA ILE A 461 -11.78 -12.72 14.40
C ILE A 461 -12.65 -13.29 15.54
N PHE A 462 -13.73 -12.60 15.91
CA PHE A 462 -14.64 -13.02 16.99
C PHE A 462 -15.32 -14.36 16.68
N MET A 463 -15.90 -14.52 15.49
CA MET A 463 -16.61 -15.74 15.10
C MET A 463 -15.65 -16.94 14.96
N GLY A 464 -14.44 -16.71 14.45
CA GLY A 464 -13.36 -17.70 14.43
C GLY A 464 -12.94 -18.16 15.84
N ALA A 465 -12.93 -17.26 16.81
CA ALA A 465 -12.64 -17.59 18.22
C ALA A 465 -13.80 -18.28 18.95
N ASN A 466 -15.05 -18.11 18.48
CA ASN A 466 -16.28 -18.58 19.14
C ASN A 466 -16.94 -19.79 18.44
N GLY A 467 -16.21 -20.58 17.66
CA GLY A 467 -16.69 -21.88 17.15
C GLY A 467 -17.62 -21.82 15.93
N PHE A 468 -17.64 -20.70 15.20
CA PHE A 468 -18.43 -20.60 13.97
C PHE A 468 -17.83 -21.43 12.82
N VAL A 469 -16.52 -21.71 12.84
CA VAL A 469 -15.85 -22.56 11.84
C VAL A 469 -16.51 -23.95 11.83
N GLU A 470 -16.65 -24.55 13.01
CA GLU A 470 -17.23 -25.87 13.24
C GLU A 470 -18.74 -25.86 12.93
N ALA A 471 -19.47 -24.81 13.32
CA ALA A 471 -20.90 -24.68 13.03
C ALA A 471 -21.20 -24.52 11.53
N LEU A 472 -20.39 -23.75 10.80
CA LEU A 472 -20.52 -23.58 9.36
C LEU A 472 -20.03 -24.83 8.60
N PHE A 473 -19.00 -25.53 9.09
CA PHE A 473 -18.59 -26.84 8.56
C PHE A 473 -19.70 -27.88 8.68
N GLN A 474 -20.33 -28.02 9.84
CA GLN A 474 -21.48 -28.93 10.05
C GLN A 474 -22.68 -28.56 9.16
N PHE A 475 -22.94 -27.27 8.94
CA PHE A 475 -23.95 -26.81 8.00
C PHE A 475 -23.60 -27.20 6.56
N LEU A 476 -22.35 -26.99 6.12
CA LEU A 476 -21.91 -27.35 4.77
C LEU A 476 -21.96 -28.86 4.54
N GLN A 477 -21.56 -29.66 5.54
CA GLN A 477 -21.69 -31.13 5.50
C GLN A 477 -23.14 -31.58 5.37
N SER A 478 -24.07 -30.91 6.07
CA SER A 478 -25.51 -31.14 5.92
C SER A 478 -25.99 -30.76 4.51
N ALA A 479 -25.49 -29.66 3.94
CA ALA A 479 -25.84 -29.21 2.60
C ALA A 479 -25.32 -30.14 1.48
N VAL A 480 -24.16 -30.78 1.67
CA VAL A 480 -23.65 -31.86 0.81
C VAL A 480 -24.60 -33.05 0.85
N HIS A 481 -24.97 -33.52 2.05
CA HIS A 481 -25.86 -34.68 2.19
C HIS A 481 -27.26 -34.44 1.62
N GLU A 482 -27.81 -33.22 1.73
CA GLU A 482 -29.09 -32.84 1.11
C GLU A 482 -28.99 -32.54 -0.40
N GLY A 483 -27.78 -32.39 -0.98
CA GLY A 483 -27.60 -31.98 -2.37
C GLY A 483 -28.11 -30.57 -2.70
N ASN A 484 -28.21 -29.69 -1.69
CA ASN A 484 -28.85 -28.38 -1.83
C ASN A 484 -27.86 -27.31 -2.31
N ALA A 485 -27.81 -27.09 -3.62
CA ALA A 485 -26.87 -26.15 -4.27
C ALA A 485 -26.81 -24.73 -3.65
N MET A 486 -27.95 -24.17 -3.22
CA MET A 486 -27.96 -22.84 -2.58
C MET A 486 -27.41 -22.88 -1.14
N ALA A 487 -27.61 -23.98 -0.42
CA ALA A 487 -27.01 -24.16 0.90
C ALA A 487 -25.50 -24.47 0.78
N LEU A 488 -25.09 -25.23 -0.24
CA LEU A 488 -23.70 -25.48 -0.59
C LEU A 488 -22.95 -24.18 -0.88
N GLU A 489 -23.47 -23.36 -1.80
CA GLU A 489 -22.87 -22.07 -2.15
C GLU A 489 -22.76 -21.14 -0.92
N ASN A 490 -23.84 -21.00 -0.14
CA ASN A 490 -23.83 -20.12 1.02
C ASN A 490 -22.93 -20.62 2.15
N GLY A 491 -22.93 -21.92 2.46
CA GLY A 491 -22.05 -22.50 3.48
C GLY A 491 -20.57 -22.43 3.11
N ALA A 492 -20.25 -22.77 1.86
CA ALA A 492 -18.89 -22.70 1.36
C ALA A 492 -18.36 -21.26 1.31
N MET A 493 -19.19 -20.31 0.88
CA MET A 493 -18.78 -18.91 0.79
C MET A 493 -18.75 -18.21 2.17
N ALA A 494 -19.58 -18.63 3.13
CA ALA A 494 -19.46 -18.18 4.52
C ALA A 494 -18.15 -18.65 5.16
N LEU A 495 -17.75 -19.91 4.95
CA LEU A 495 -16.44 -20.43 5.38
C LEU A 495 -15.27 -19.74 4.66
N PHE A 496 -15.39 -19.50 3.34
CA PHE A 496 -14.40 -18.74 2.58
C PHE A 496 -14.19 -17.36 3.20
N ASN A 497 -15.27 -16.59 3.41
CA ASN A 497 -15.22 -15.25 4.00
C ASN A 497 -14.63 -15.28 5.41
N LEU A 498 -15.04 -16.23 6.26
CA LEU A 498 -14.47 -16.42 7.61
C LEU A 498 -12.95 -16.67 7.59
N ALA A 499 -12.41 -17.25 6.53
CA ALA A 499 -10.98 -17.57 6.36
C ALA A 499 -10.16 -16.51 5.60
N VAL A 500 -10.79 -15.50 4.97
CA VAL A 500 -10.06 -14.41 4.28
C VAL A 500 -9.09 -13.74 5.25
N ASN A 501 -7.82 -13.67 4.86
CA ASN A 501 -6.67 -13.15 5.62
C ASN A 501 -6.38 -13.79 7.00
N ASN A 502 -7.31 -14.56 7.57
CA ASN A 502 -7.18 -15.18 8.88
C ASN A 502 -6.64 -16.63 8.75
N ASN A 503 -5.40 -16.87 9.18
CA ASN A 503 -4.78 -18.20 9.10
C ASN A 503 -5.23 -19.16 10.19
N ARG A 504 -5.48 -18.68 11.42
CA ARG A 504 -6.08 -19.47 12.50
C ARG A 504 -7.41 -20.09 12.07
N ASN A 505 -8.25 -19.36 11.33
CA ASN A 505 -9.52 -19.89 10.84
C ASN A 505 -9.32 -20.97 9.75
N LYS A 506 -8.28 -20.87 8.90
CA LYS A 506 -7.89 -21.93 7.94
C LYS A 506 -7.40 -23.18 8.68
N GLU A 507 -6.55 -23.01 9.69
CA GLU A 507 -6.04 -24.09 10.55
C GLU A 507 -7.19 -24.83 11.25
N LEU A 508 -8.19 -24.09 11.79
CA LEU A 508 -9.41 -24.67 12.38
C LEU A 508 -10.25 -25.43 11.33
N MET A 509 -10.46 -24.87 10.13
CA MET A 509 -11.19 -25.55 9.05
C MET A 509 -10.51 -26.87 8.63
N ILE A 510 -9.18 -26.87 8.52
CA ILE A 510 -8.38 -28.06 8.26
C ILE A 510 -8.50 -29.07 9.40
N SER A 511 -8.42 -28.62 10.65
CA SER A 511 -8.58 -29.48 11.84
C SER A 511 -9.98 -30.08 11.94
N ALA A 512 -11.00 -29.39 11.43
CA ALA A 512 -12.38 -29.88 11.33
C ALA A 512 -12.59 -30.86 10.16
N GLY A 513 -11.65 -30.99 9.22
CA GLY A 513 -11.72 -31.91 8.09
C GLY A 513 -12.25 -31.32 6.77
N ILE A 514 -12.17 -29.99 6.56
CA ILE A 514 -12.69 -29.32 5.36
C ILE A 514 -12.19 -29.93 4.03
N LEU A 515 -10.96 -30.45 3.99
CA LEU A 515 -10.37 -30.99 2.76
C LEU A 515 -11.13 -32.24 2.27
N SER A 516 -11.47 -33.17 3.16
CA SER A 516 -12.27 -34.35 2.79
C SER A 516 -13.70 -33.97 2.39
N LEU A 517 -14.28 -32.96 3.05
CA LEU A 517 -15.60 -32.45 2.65
C LEU A 517 -15.55 -31.78 1.27
N LEU A 518 -14.45 -31.12 0.90
CA LEU A 518 -14.24 -30.58 -0.45
C LEU A 518 -14.04 -31.69 -1.50
N GLU A 519 -13.45 -32.83 -1.14
CA GLU A 519 -13.36 -34.01 -2.00
C GLU A 519 -14.74 -34.67 -2.26
N GLU A 520 -15.64 -34.65 -1.27
CA GLU A 520 -17.06 -35.00 -1.46
C GLU A 520 -17.75 -33.96 -2.36
N MET A 521 -17.60 -32.66 -2.09
CA MET A 521 -18.26 -31.59 -2.86
C MET A 521 -17.95 -31.60 -4.36
N ILE A 522 -16.69 -31.82 -4.75
CA ILE A 522 -16.31 -31.90 -6.18
C ILE A 522 -16.94 -33.11 -6.88
N SER A 523 -17.25 -34.17 -6.13
CA SER A 523 -17.95 -35.35 -6.63
C SER A 523 -19.46 -35.11 -6.84
N CYS A 524 -20.04 -34.12 -6.15
CA CYS A 524 -21.48 -33.77 -6.22
C CYS A 524 -21.86 -32.81 -7.37
N THR A 525 -20.94 -32.55 -8.31
CA THR A 525 -21.12 -31.91 -9.64
C THR A 525 -21.79 -30.52 -9.75
N SER A 526 -22.27 -29.93 -8.66
CA SER A 526 -23.22 -28.80 -8.69
C SER A 526 -22.67 -27.46 -8.18
N SER A 527 -21.44 -27.39 -7.66
CA SER A 527 -20.89 -26.15 -7.06
C SER A 527 -19.37 -26.01 -7.20
N TYR A 528 -18.82 -26.34 -8.38
CA TYR A 528 -17.37 -26.33 -8.63
C TYR A 528 -16.68 -25.00 -8.27
N SER A 529 -17.28 -23.85 -8.58
CA SER A 529 -16.70 -22.53 -8.29
C SER A 529 -16.43 -22.31 -6.79
N CYS A 530 -17.36 -22.73 -5.92
CA CYS A 530 -17.20 -22.59 -4.47
C CYS A 530 -16.14 -23.55 -3.91
N ALA A 531 -16.03 -24.77 -4.46
CA ALA A 531 -14.97 -25.70 -4.09
C ALA A 531 -13.60 -25.16 -4.52
N THR A 532 -13.46 -24.66 -5.75
CA THR A 532 -12.23 -24.04 -6.26
C THR A 532 -11.83 -22.81 -5.43
N ALA A 533 -12.77 -21.93 -5.08
CA ALA A 533 -12.50 -20.76 -4.24
C ALA A 533 -12.02 -21.17 -2.83
N LEU A 534 -12.61 -22.20 -2.22
CA LEU A 534 -12.14 -22.73 -0.93
C LEU A 534 -10.75 -23.37 -1.04
N TYR A 535 -10.47 -24.16 -2.10
CA TYR A 535 -9.12 -24.68 -2.35
C TYR A 535 -8.09 -23.55 -2.52
N LEU A 536 -8.43 -22.46 -3.23
CA LEU A 536 -7.59 -21.27 -3.34
C LEU A 536 -7.31 -20.66 -1.96
N ASN A 537 -8.36 -20.35 -1.19
CA ASN A 537 -8.25 -19.69 0.12
C ASN A 537 -7.39 -20.52 1.11
N LEU A 538 -7.61 -21.84 1.13
CA LEU A 538 -6.80 -22.77 1.92
C LEU A 538 -5.36 -22.86 1.41
N SER A 539 -5.11 -22.87 0.09
CA SER A 539 -3.75 -22.93 -0.49
C SER A 539 -2.84 -21.74 -0.15
N CYS A 540 -3.39 -20.67 0.43
CA CYS A 540 -2.61 -19.56 0.99
C CYS A 540 -1.93 -19.90 2.33
N LEU A 541 -2.26 -21.04 2.96
CA LEU A 541 -1.60 -21.58 4.15
C LEU A 541 -0.56 -22.65 3.75
N GLU A 542 0.66 -22.58 4.29
CA GLU A 542 1.78 -23.45 3.88
C GLU A 542 1.50 -24.95 4.11
N GLU A 543 0.93 -25.28 5.27
CA GLU A 543 0.53 -26.64 5.65
C GLU A 543 -0.48 -27.22 4.66
N ALA A 544 -1.45 -26.39 4.25
CA ALA A 544 -2.51 -26.78 3.32
C ALA A 544 -1.97 -27.06 1.91
N LYS A 545 -0.97 -26.31 1.43
CA LYS A 545 -0.39 -26.50 0.09
C LYS A 545 0.10 -27.94 -0.11
N HIS A 546 0.72 -28.55 0.90
CA HIS A 546 1.19 -29.92 0.76
C HIS A 546 0.03 -30.93 0.77
N MET A 547 -0.93 -30.80 1.69
CA MET A 547 -2.10 -31.68 1.77
C MET A 547 -2.95 -31.62 0.49
N ILE A 548 -3.28 -30.42 0.02
CA ILE A 548 -4.00 -30.23 -1.25
C ILE A 548 -3.17 -30.79 -2.42
N GLY A 549 -1.85 -30.55 -2.42
CA GLY A 549 -0.93 -30.98 -3.47
C GLY A 549 -0.72 -32.49 -3.63
N VAL A 550 -1.08 -33.30 -2.62
CA VAL A 550 -1.08 -34.78 -2.72
C VAL A 550 -2.49 -35.39 -2.85
N SER A 551 -3.54 -34.56 -2.81
CA SER A 551 -4.94 -34.97 -2.88
C SER A 551 -5.48 -35.04 -4.31
N GLN A 552 -6.71 -35.57 -4.48
CA GLN A 552 -7.40 -35.56 -5.78
C GLN A 552 -7.80 -34.14 -6.25
N ALA A 553 -7.72 -33.14 -5.37
CA ALA A 553 -7.95 -31.74 -5.71
C ALA A 553 -7.04 -31.24 -6.83
N VAL A 554 -5.80 -31.74 -6.95
CA VAL A 554 -4.88 -31.37 -8.04
C VAL A 554 -5.49 -31.66 -9.41
N GLN A 555 -6.03 -32.86 -9.62
CA GLN A 555 -6.60 -33.25 -10.90
C GLN A 555 -7.90 -32.49 -11.19
N PHE A 556 -8.71 -32.22 -10.16
CA PHE A 556 -9.88 -31.34 -10.26
C PHE A 556 -9.51 -29.91 -10.67
N LEU A 557 -8.52 -29.29 -10.03
CA LEU A 557 -8.09 -27.93 -10.34
C LEU A 557 -7.50 -27.82 -11.77
N ILE A 558 -6.77 -28.84 -12.23
CA ILE A 558 -6.27 -28.91 -13.62
C ILE A 558 -7.45 -29.04 -14.60
N GLN A 559 -8.47 -29.85 -14.27
CA GLN A 559 -9.69 -29.97 -15.07
C GLN A 559 -10.45 -28.62 -15.17
N MET A 560 -10.46 -27.81 -14.10
CA MET A 560 -11.13 -26.49 -14.10
C MET A 560 -10.52 -25.49 -15.10
N LEU A 561 -9.27 -25.66 -15.53
CA LEU A 561 -8.67 -24.82 -16.58
C LEU A 561 -9.35 -25.06 -17.96
N GLY A 562 -9.93 -26.24 -18.18
CA GLY A 562 -10.42 -26.70 -19.49
C GLY A 562 -11.83 -26.24 -19.88
N THR A 563 -12.04 -26.02 -21.18
CA THR A 563 -13.37 -25.81 -21.82
C THR A 563 -14.25 -24.68 -21.23
N LYS A 564 -15.59 -24.81 -21.27
CA LYS A 564 -16.58 -23.72 -21.04
C LYS A 564 -16.90 -23.47 -19.56
N ILE A 565 -15.86 -23.31 -18.74
CA ILE A 565 -15.96 -22.95 -17.32
C ILE A 565 -15.84 -21.43 -17.16
N GLU A 566 -16.49 -20.89 -16.13
CA GLU A 566 -16.49 -19.46 -15.79
C GLU A 566 -15.06 -18.89 -15.62
N VAL A 567 -14.83 -17.67 -16.11
CA VAL A 567 -13.52 -16.99 -16.07
C VAL A 567 -12.95 -16.91 -14.65
N GLN A 568 -13.77 -16.59 -13.65
CA GLN A 568 -13.29 -16.51 -12.26
C GLN A 568 -12.85 -17.87 -11.72
N CYS A 569 -13.64 -18.94 -11.95
CA CYS A 569 -13.26 -20.29 -11.53
C CYS A 569 -11.94 -20.76 -12.18
N LYS A 570 -11.67 -20.35 -13.43
CA LYS A 570 -10.36 -20.60 -14.08
C LYS A 570 -9.21 -19.84 -13.42
N LEU A 571 -9.43 -18.57 -13.06
CA LEU A 571 -8.44 -17.77 -12.33
C LEU A 571 -8.16 -18.41 -10.97
N ASP A 572 -9.21 -18.76 -10.22
CA ASP A 572 -9.09 -19.34 -8.88
C ASP A 572 -8.33 -20.68 -8.92
N ALA A 573 -8.62 -21.53 -9.91
CA ALA A 573 -7.91 -22.78 -10.13
C ALA A 573 -6.44 -22.57 -10.50
N LEU A 574 -6.14 -21.62 -11.39
CA LEU A 574 -4.77 -21.28 -11.79
C LEU A 574 -3.96 -20.69 -10.63
N HIS A 575 -4.57 -19.85 -9.80
CA HIS A 575 -3.96 -19.29 -8.59
C HIS A 575 -3.74 -20.36 -7.51
N ALA A 576 -4.68 -21.29 -7.33
CA ALA A 576 -4.50 -22.43 -6.41
C ALA A 576 -3.35 -23.34 -6.87
N LEU A 577 -3.30 -23.68 -8.17
CA LEU A 577 -2.21 -24.47 -8.76
C LEU A 577 -0.86 -23.73 -8.67
N TYR A 578 -0.83 -22.41 -8.83
CA TYR A 578 0.36 -21.61 -8.56
C TYR A 578 0.83 -21.77 -7.11
N ASN A 579 -0.05 -21.56 -6.13
CA ASN A 579 0.29 -21.72 -4.71
C ASN A 579 0.82 -23.15 -4.42
N ILE A 580 0.12 -24.19 -4.89
CA ILE A 580 0.50 -25.60 -4.72
C ILE A 580 1.87 -25.90 -5.38
N SER A 581 2.16 -25.29 -6.54
CA SER A 581 3.43 -25.48 -7.27
C SER A 581 4.65 -24.84 -6.59
N THR A 582 4.46 -23.92 -5.62
CA THR A 582 5.59 -23.37 -4.84
C THR A 582 6.27 -24.40 -3.94
N VAL A 583 5.62 -25.54 -3.68
CA VAL A 583 6.10 -26.61 -2.80
C VAL A 583 6.73 -27.75 -3.64
N PRO A 584 8.06 -27.97 -3.59
CA PRO A 584 8.73 -28.89 -4.51
C PRO A 584 8.28 -30.36 -4.44
N SER A 585 7.82 -30.83 -3.28
CA SER A 585 7.30 -32.21 -3.13
C SER A 585 6.01 -32.46 -3.90
N ASN A 586 5.24 -31.42 -4.20
CA ASN A 586 3.98 -31.54 -4.96
C ASN A 586 4.21 -31.70 -6.47
N ILE A 587 5.37 -31.27 -6.99
CA ILE A 587 5.63 -31.15 -8.44
C ILE A 587 5.39 -32.48 -9.17
N SER A 588 5.82 -33.62 -8.61
CA SER A 588 5.59 -34.93 -9.23
C SER A 588 4.11 -35.23 -9.42
N ASN A 589 3.23 -34.86 -8.47
CA ASN A 589 1.79 -35.12 -8.56
C ASN A 589 1.12 -34.16 -9.56
N LEU A 590 1.55 -32.89 -9.60
CA LEU A 590 1.10 -31.92 -10.60
C LEU A 590 1.39 -32.42 -12.03
N LEU A 591 2.61 -32.94 -12.26
CA LEU A 591 3.03 -33.49 -13.55
C LEU A 591 2.24 -34.75 -13.92
N SER A 592 2.14 -35.74 -13.01
CA SER A 592 1.35 -36.96 -13.24
C SER A 592 -0.14 -36.69 -13.45
N SER A 593 -0.67 -35.57 -12.94
CA SER A 593 -2.04 -35.10 -13.17
C SER A 593 -2.23 -34.31 -14.49
N GLY A 594 -1.18 -34.16 -15.30
CA GLY A 594 -1.26 -33.56 -16.64
C GLY A 594 -1.24 -32.03 -16.68
N ILE A 595 -0.68 -31.36 -15.66
CA ILE A 595 -0.72 -29.89 -15.53
C ILE A 595 -0.20 -29.14 -16.78
N ILE A 596 0.82 -29.67 -17.47
CA ILE A 596 1.43 -29.05 -18.65
C ILE A 596 0.39 -28.84 -19.76
N ASN A 597 -0.43 -29.86 -20.04
CA ASN A 597 -1.46 -29.80 -21.08
C ASN A 597 -2.57 -28.82 -20.69
N GLY A 598 -2.93 -28.75 -19.41
CA GLY A 598 -3.88 -27.78 -18.87
C GLY A 598 -3.41 -26.34 -19.09
N LEU A 599 -2.18 -26.03 -18.70
CA LEU A 599 -1.57 -24.70 -18.88
C LEU A 599 -1.38 -24.33 -20.36
N GLN A 600 -0.94 -25.27 -21.20
CA GLN A 600 -0.81 -25.05 -22.64
C GLN A 600 -2.18 -24.73 -23.28
N SER A 601 -3.24 -25.45 -22.92
CA SER A 601 -4.60 -25.18 -23.43
C SER A 601 -5.12 -23.79 -23.07
N LEU A 602 -4.64 -23.23 -21.96
CA LEU A 602 -5.00 -21.88 -21.50
C LEU A 602 -4.14 -20.78 -22.16
N LEU A 603 -2.86 -21.07 -22.44
CA LEU A 603 -1.96 -20.16 -23.17
C LEU A 603 -2.32 -20.00 -24.66
N VAL A 604 -2.80 -21.06 -25.31
CA VAL A 604 -3.23 -21.02 -26.73
C VAL A 604 -4.61 -20.37 -26.89
N GLY A 605 -5.38 -20.24 -25.81
CA GLY A 605 -6.73 -19.65 -25.82
C GLY A 605 -6.73 -18.12 -25.93
N GLN A 606 -6.94 -17.60 -27.14
CA GLN A 606 -7.18 -16.16 -27.36
C GLN A 606 -8.45 -15.70 -26.60
N ALA A 607 -8.25 -14.95 -25.53
CA ALA A 607 -9.31 -14.36 -24.71
C ALA A 607 -8.84 -13.02 -24.12
N GLU A 608 -9.78 -12.16 -23.74
CA GLU A 608 -9.55 -10.78 -23.28
C GLU A 608 -8.94 -10.67 -21.86
N CYS A 609 -8.36 -11.75 -21.33
CA CYS A 609 -7.75 -11.84 -19.99
C CYS A 609 -6.36 -12.49 -20.11
N SER A 610 -5.31 -11.85 -19.57
CA SER A 610 -3.93 -12.33 -19.63
C SER A 610 -3.64 -13.45 -18.62
N TRP A 611 -4.03 -14.67 -18.97
CA TRP A 611 -3.63 -15.89 -18.25
C TRP A 611 -2.11 -16.11 -18.23
N THR A 612 -1.42 -15.55 -19.23
CA THR A 612 0.00 -15.71 -19.56
C THR A 612 0.90 -15.62 -18.34
N GLU A 613 0.78 -14.55 -17.54
CA GLU A 613 1.69 -14.29 -16.42
C GLU A 613 1.68 -15.43 -15.40
N LYS A 614 0.48 -15.91 -15.02
CA LYS A 614 0.32 -16.97 -14.02
C LYS A 614 0.64 -18.34 -14.61
N CYS A 615 0.29 -18.59 -15.88
CA CYS A 615 0.71 -19.81 -16.58
C CYS A 615 2.24 -19.94 -16.60
N ILE A 616 2.98 -18.91 -17.02
CA ILE A 616 4.45 -18.98 -17.05
C ILE A 616 5.02 -19.07 -15.64
N ALA A 617 4.43 -18.40 -14.64
CA ALA A 617 4.86 -18.54 -13.25
C ALA A 617 4.76 -19.99 -12.71
N VAL A 618 3.68 -20.72 -13.03
CA VAL A 618 3.56 -22.15 -12.71
C VAL A 618 4.63 -22.96 -13.45
N LEU A 619 4.81 -22.73 -14.75
CA LEU A 619 5.82 -23.43 -15.56
C LEU A 619 7.25 -23.21 -15.04
N VAL A 620 7.57 -22.00 -14.58
CA VAL A 620 8.86 -21.67 -13.94
C VAL A 620 9.05 -22.46 -12.63
N ASN A 621 8.01 -22.60 -11.80
CA ASN A 621 8.07 -23.43 -10.58
C ASN A 621 8.29 -24.91 -10.90
N LEU A 622 7.57 -25.47 -11.87
CA LEU A 622 7.73 -26.86 -12.32
C LEU A 622 9.15 -27.11 -12.87
N ALA A 623 9.68 -26.18 -13.67
CA ALA A 623 11.01 -26.25 -14.28
C ALA A 623 12.19 -26.17 -13.29
N VAL A 624 11.95 -25.94 -11.99
CA VAL A 624 12.99 -26.11 -10.95
C VAL A 624 13.36 -27.59 -10.80
N SER A 625 12.38 -28.50 -10.86
CA SER A 625 12.58 -29.96 -10.80
C SER A 625 13.25 -30.51 -12.07
N HIS A 626 13.82 -31.71 -12.02
CA HIS A 626 14.33 -32.37 -13.23
C HIS A 626 13.17 -32.90 -14.08
N GLU A 627 12.21 -33.49 -13.40
CA GLU A 627 11.02 -34.13 -13.90
C GLU A 627 10.19 -33.13 -14.73
N GLY A 628 9.96 -31.93 -14.19
CA GLY A 628 9.22 -30.87 -14.88
C GLY A 628 9.91 -30.33 -16.13
N ARG A 629 11.26 -30.27 -16.15
CA ARG A 629 11.98 -29.89 -17.38
C ARG A 629 11.87 -30.95 -18.47
N GLU A 630 11.95 -32.23 -18.13
CA GLU A 630 11.76 -33.32 -19.10
C GLU A 630 10.34 -33.29 -19.68
N GLU A 631 9.30 -33.24 -18.82
CA GLU A 631 7.89 -33.17 -19.25
C GLU A 631 7.61 -31.94 -20.13
N MET A 632 8.19 -30.78 -19.82
CA MET A 632 8.08 -29.59 -20.67
C MET A 632 8.82 -29.74 -22.01
N MET A 633 9.96 -30.44 -22.05
CA MET A 633 10.69 -30.74 -23.29
C MET A 633 10.09 -31.89 -24.13
N LEU A 634 9.13 -32.65 -23.57
CA LEU A 634 8.31 -33.62 -24.28
C LEU A 634 7.13 -32.97 -25.03
N ASN A 635 6.85 -31.68 -24.79
CA ASN A 635 5.74 -30.94 -25.40
C ASN A 635 6.27 -29.74 -26.23
N PRO A 636 6.72 -29.93 -27.49
CA PRO A 636 7.32 -28.86 -28.30
C PRO A 636 6.41 -27.65 -28.54
N GLU A 637 5.10 -27.85 -28.60
CA GLU A 637 4.09 -26.80 -28.74
C GLU A 637 4.14 -25.78 -27.58
N LEU A 638 4.52 -26.22 -26.37
CA LEU A 638 4.75 -25.32 -25.24
C LEU A 638 5.99 -24.44 -25.46
N ILE A 639 7.05 -24.99 -26.05
CA ILE A 639 8.29 -24.26 -26.36
C ILE A 639 8.03 -23.21 -27.47
N SER A 640 7.26 -23.58 -28.51
CA SER A 640 6.77 -22.65 -29.54
C SER A 640 5.90 -21.54 -28.94
N THR A 641 4.98 -21.89 -28.04
CA THR A 641 4.14 -20.90 -27.33
C THR A 641 4.98 -19.93 -26.50
N LEU A 642 5.95 -20.43 -25.73
CA LEU A 642 6.88 -19.61 -24.95
C LEU A 642 7.79 -18.73 -25.83
N ALA A 643 8.20 -19.21 -27.02
CA ALA A 643 8.96 -18.42 -27.98
C ALA A 643 8.11 -17.29 -28.60
N SER A 644 6.87 -17.58 -29.00
CA SER A 644 5.92 -16.60 -29.55
C SER A 644 5.63 -15.44 -28.58
N ILE A 645 5.57 -15.72 -27.27
CA ILE A 645 5.38 -14.70 -26.22
C ILE A 645 6.58 -13.74 -26.12
N LEU A 646 7.77 -14.11 -26.60
CA LEU A 646 8.92 -13.19 -26.66
C LEU A 646 8.72 -12.04 -27.65
N ASP A 647 8.04 -12.29 -28.78
CA ASP A 647 7.74 -11.27 -29.78
C ASP A 647 6.41 -10.55 -29.51
N THR A 648 5.41 -11.27 -28.97
CA THR A 648 4.02 -10.79 -28.90
C THR A 648 3.55 -10.33 -27.51
N GLY A 649 4.17 -10.81 -26.43
CA GLY A 649 3.73 -10.54 -25.06
C GLY A 649 4.12 -9.15 -24.54
N GLU A 650 3.49 -8.74 -23.43
CA GLU A 650 3.89 -7.54 -22.69
C GLU A 650 5.27 -7.70 -22.02
N SER A 651 5.89 -6.58 -21.64
CA SER A 651 7.26 -6.57 -21.09
C SER A 651 7.50 -7.47 -19.86
N ILE A 652 6.45 -7.77 -19.08
CA ILE A 652 6.48 -8.70 -17.94
C ILE A 652 6.38 -10.16 -18.41
N GLU A 653 5.45 -10.45 -19.34
CA GLU A 653 5.27 -11.77 -19.95
C GLU A 653 6.54 -12.18 -20.71
N GLN A 654 7.13 -11.26 -21.48
CA GLN A 654 8.44 -11.41 -22.12
C GLN A 654 9.53 -11.76 -21.10
N GLU A 655 9.66 -11.02 -19.98
CA GLU A 655 10.64 -11.36 -18.95
C GLU A 655 10.44 -12.78 -18.42
N GLN A 656 9.19 -13.18 -18.16
CA GLN A 656 8.87 -14.50 -17.61
C GLN A 656 9.11 -15.61 -18.63
N ALA A 657 8.73 -15.43 -19.90
CA ALA A 657 9.01 -16.37 -20.97
C ALA A 657 10.52 -16.57 -21.16
N VAL A 658 11.32 -15.49 -21.20
CA VAL A 658 12.80 -15.58 -21.18
C VAL A 658 13.29 -16.30 -19.92
N SER A 659 12.68 -16.07 -18.76
CA SER A 659 13.05 -16.77 -17.50
C SER A 659 12.85 -18.28 -17.62
N CYS A 660 11.70 -18.70 -18.15
CA CYS A 660 11.33 -20.09 -18.32
C CYS A 660 12.25 -20.78 -19.34
N LEU A 661 12.39 -20.19 -20.52
CA LEU A 661 13.28 -20.70 -21.58
C LEU A 661 14.75 -20.75 -21.13
N LEU A 662 15.23 -19.79 -20.34
CA LEU A 662 16.57 -19.82 -19.76
C LEU A 662 16.77 -20.98 -18.77
N ILE A 663 15.75 -21.35 -17.99
CA ILE A 663 15.81 -22.51 -17.08
C ILE A 663 15.82 -23.83 -17.88
N LEU A 664 15.05 -23.92 -18.97
CA LEU A 664 14.96 -25.11 -19.81
C LEU A 664 16.22 -25.32 -20.69
N CYS A 665 16.74 -24.25 -21.31
CA CYS A 665 17.93 -24.29 -22.16
C CYS A 665 19.22 -24.53 -21.35
N ASN A 666 19.26 -24.11 -20.09
CA ASN A 666 20.43 -24.30 -19.22
C ASN A 666 20.70 -25.80 -18.99
N ARG A 667 21.73 -26.31 -19.67
CA ARG A 667 22.15 -27.74 -19.74
C ARG A 667 21.27 -28.65 -20.62
N SER A 668 20.48 -28.10 -21.54
CA SER A 668 19.76 -28.88 -22.56
C SER A 668 20.02 -28.32 -23.97
N GLU A 669 20.90 -29.01 -24.70
CA GLU A 669 21.26 -28.65 -26.09
C GLU A 669 20.03 -28.78 -27.01
N LYS A 670 19.26 -29.87 -26.87
CA LYS A 670 17.97 -30.08 -27.55
C LYS A 670 16.97 -28.95 -27.30
N CYS A 671 16.90 -28.40 -26.08
CA CYS A 671 16.01 -27.26 -25.82
C CYS A 671 16.51 -25.99 -26.51
N CYS A 672 17.82 -25.75 -26.54
CA CYS A 672 18.41 -24.66 -27.31
C CYS A 672 18.07 -24.78 -28.80
N GLU A 673 18.18 -25.98 -29.39
CA GLU A 673 17.81 -26.24 -30.79
C GLU A 673 16.33 -25.92 -31.06
N MET A 674 15.41 -26.37 -30.22
CA MET A 674 13.98 -26.08 -30.39
C MET A 674 13.69 -24.57 -30.34
N VAL A 675 14.23 -23.85 -29.34
CA VAL A 675 14.02 -22.38 -29.22
C VAL A 675 14.68 -21.60 -30.37
N LEU A 676 15.76 -22.12 -30.95
CA LEU A 676 16.39 -21.54 -32.13
C LEU A 676 15.61 -21.83 -33.43
N GLN A 677 14.93 -22.97 -33.54
CA GLN A 677 14.07 -23.31 -34.69
C GLN A 677 12.82 -22.43 -34.74
N GLU A 678 12.24 -22.09 -33.58
CA GLU A 678 11.17 -21.10 -33.43
C GLU A 678 11.62 -19.64 -33.72
N GLY A 679 12.89 -19.41 -34.03
CA GLY A 679 13.40 -18.14 -34.52
C GLY A 679 13.62 -17.05 -33.46
N ALA A 680 13.58 -17.38 -32.17
CA ALA A 680 13.54 -16.45 -31.01
C ALA A 680 14.66 -15.36 -30.90
N ILE A 681 15.66 -15.34 -31.77
CA ILE A 681 16.81 -14.42 -31.67
C ILE A 681 16.42 -12.93 -31.79
N PRO A 682 15.61 -12.47 -32.77
CA PRO A 682 15.25 -11.06 -32.90
C PRO A 682 14.45 -10.56 -31.69
N ALA A 683 13.53 -11.39 -31.18
CA ALA A 683 12.78 -11.17 -29.96
C ALA A 683 13.71 -10.93 -28.76
N LEU A 684 14.63 -11.87 -28.51
CA LEU A 684 15.62 -11.77 -27.43
C LEU A 684 16.50 -10.52 -27.57
N VAL A 685 16.96 -10.19 -28.78
CA VAL A 685 17.75 -8.98 -29.04
C VAL A 685 16.93 -7.71 -28.77
N SER A 686 15.66 -7.65 -29.21
CA SER A 686 14.75 -6.55 -28.88
C SER A 686 14.57 -6.40 -27.36
N ILE A 687 14.35 -7.51 -26.65
CA ILE A 687 14.26 -7.55 -25.19
C ILE A 687 15.55 -7.04 -24.55
N THR A 688 16.76 -7.33 -25.08
CA THR A 688 18.03 -6.79 -24.52
C THR A 688 18.14 -5.25 -24.58
N VAL A 689 17.37 -4.59 -25.46
CA VAL A 689 17.37 -3.12 -25.62
C VAL A 689 16.17 -2.48 -24.92
N ASN A 690 14.98 -3.03 -25.14
CA ASN A 690 13.70 -2.41 -24.80
C ASN A 690 13.03 -2.98 -23.53
N GLY A 691 13.44 -4.18 -23.08
CA GLY A 691 12.80 -4.90 -21.99
C GLY A 691 13.10 -4.37 -20.58
N THR A 692 12.46 -5.00 -19.58
CA THR A 692 12.69 -4.73 -18.16
C THR A 692 14.16 -4.90 -17.76
N SER A 693 14.57 -4.40 -16.59
CA SER A 693 15.94 -4.56 -16.09
C SER A 693 16.36 -6.04 -15.99
N ARG A 694 15.50 -6.87 -15.39
CA ARG A 694 15.70 -8.32 -15.26
C ARG A 694 15.55 -9.06 -16.60
N GLY A 695 14.57 -8.68 -17.42
CA GLY A 695 14.35 -9.26 -18.76
C GLY A 695 15.57 -9.08 -19.66
N ARG A 696 16.18 -7.89 -19.66
CA ARG A 696 17.44 -7.61 -20.36
C ARG A 696 18.58 -8.51 -19.91
N GLU A 697 18.78 -8.66 -18.60
CA GLU A 697 19.83 -9.53 -18.02
C GLU A 697 19.63 -11.01 -18.40
N LYS A 698 18.39 -11.50 -18.32
CA LYS A 698 18.03 -12.89 -18.64
C LYS A 698 18.15 -13.17 -20.16
N ALA A 699 17.75 -12.23 -21.01
CA ALA A 699 17.85 -12.36 -22.47
C ALA A 699 19.31 -12.35 -22.92
N GLN A 700 20.16 -11.52 -22.32
CA GLN A 700 21.61 -11.56 -22.52
C GLN A 700 22.20 -12.92 -22.13
N LYS A 701 21.80 -13.49 -20.98
CA LYS A 701 22.23 -14.83 -20.54
C LYS A 701 21.81 -15.94 -21.52
N LEU A 702 20.58 -15.91 -22.01
CA LEU A 702 20.10 -16.90 -22.99
C LEU A 702 20.83 -16.80 -24.34
N LEU A 703 21.07 -15.57 -24.83
CA LEU A 703 21.87 -15.33 -26.04
C LEU A 703 23.35 -15.75 -25.89
N MET A 704 23.91 -15.70 -24.68
CA MET A 704 25.25 -16.25 -24.41
C MET A 704 25.27 -17.78 -24.49
N LEU A 705 24.29 -18.47 -23.90
CA LEU A 705 24.18 -19.94 -24.01
C LEU A 705 24.09 -20.41 -25.47
N PHE A 706 23.30 -19.72 -26.30
CA PHE A 706 23.20 -20.04 -27.74
C PHE A 706 24.52 -19.80 -28.51
N ARG A 707 25.33 -18.82 -28.09
CA ARG A 707 26.70 -18.63 -28.63
C ARG A 707 27.65 -19.74 -28.18
N GLU A 708 27.63 -20.11 -26.90
CA GLU A 708 28.46 -21.18 -26.34
C GLU A 708 28.12 -22.56 -26.91
N GLN A 709 26.86 -22.80 -27.28
CA GLN A 709 26.44 -24.01 -27.99
C GLN A 709 27.09 -24.06 -29.37
N ARG A 710 26.83 -23.03 -30.20
CA ARG A 710 27.37 -22.95 -31.56
C ARG A 710 28.90 -22.99 -31.64
N GLN A 711 29.59 -22.55 -30.58
CA GLN A 711 31.06 -22.67 -30.48
C GLN A 711 31.51 -24.10 -30.16
N ARG A 712 30.76 -24.87 -29.37
CA ARG A 712 31.01 -26.31 -29.16
C ARG A 712 30.76 -27.10 -30.45
N ASP A 713 29.65 -26.84 -31.14
CA ASP A 713 29.27 -27.53 -32.39
C ASP A 713 30.28 -27.30 -33.54
N HIS A 714 31.02 -26.18 -33.52
CA HIS A 714 32.09 -25.86 -34.47
C HIS A 714 33.48 -26.38 -34.06
N SER A 715 33.58 -27.20 -33.01
CA SER A 715 34.82 -27.91 -32.66
C SER A 715 35.05 -29.03 -33.68
N PRO A 716 36.13 -29.03 -34.48
CA PRO A 716 36.39 -30.15 -35.39
C PRO A 716 36.64 -31.42 -34.58
N ALA A 717 35.92 -32.49 -34.89
CA ALA A 717 36.21 -33.81 -34.35
C ALA A 717 37.64 -34.23 -34.76
N ASN A 718 38.43 -34.74 -33.82
CA ASN A 718 39.81 -35.18 -34.08
C ASN A 718 39.84 -36.36 -35.07
N THR A 719 40.04 -36.07 -36.35
CA THR A 719 40.28 -37.05 -37.42
C THR A 719 41.78 -37.28 -37.64
N GLN A 720 42.37 -38.04 -36.72
CA GLN A 720 43.68 -38.69 -36.87
C GLN A 720 43.63 -40.07 -36.19
N ASP A 721 44.05 -41.19 -36.79
CA ASP A 721 44.55 -41.39 -38.16
C ASP A 721 43.94 -42.66 -38.77
N CYS A 722 43.92 -42.72 -40.10
CA CYS A 722 43.70 -43.95 -40.86
C CYS A 722 45.00 -44.31 -41.59
N SER A 723 45.56 -45.49 -41.32
CA SER A 723 46.82 -45.97 -41.92
C SER A 723 46.66 -47.42 -42.44
N PRO A 724 47.33 -47.79 -43.56
CA PRO A 724 46.93 -48.93 -44.38
C PRO A 724 47.40 -50.31 -43.91
N GLU A 725 46.87 -51.34 -44.57
CA GLU A 725 47.13 -52.77 -44.33
C GLU A 725 48.52 -53.24 -44.80
N ALA A 726 49.18 -54.13 -44.03
CA ALA A 726 49.91 -55.33 -44.51
C ALA A 726 50.47 -56.16 -43.32
N GLY A 727 50.74 -57.47 -43.52
CA GLY A 727 52.03 -58.01 -43.03
C GLY A 727 52.15 -59.07 -41.93
N ASP A 728 51.17 -59.97 -41.73
CA ASP A 728 51.32 -61.40 -41.33
C ASP A 728 52.14 -61.87 -40.06
N LEU A 729 51.98 -63.16 -39.75
CA LEU A 729 52.33 -63.95 -38.55
C LEU A 729 53.82 -64.02 -38.08
N SER A 730 54.04 -64.08 -36.74
CA SER A 730 54.68 -65.19 -35.98
C SER A 730 55.40 -64.78 -34.65
N MET A 731 55.84 -65.76 -33.84
CA MET A 731 56.35 -65.68 -32.44
C MET A 731 57.32 -66.85 -32.15
N PRO A 732 57.98 -66.97 -30.97
CA PRO A 732 58.78 -66.06 -30.13
C PRO A 732 60.20 -66.73 -29.93
N PRO A 733 60.88 -66.87 -28.76
CA PRO A 733 61.03 -66.11 -27.50
C PRO A 733 62.51 -65.62 -27.29
N ARG A 734 63.00 -64.97 -26.21
CA ARG A 734 62.94 -65.24 -24.75
C ARG A 734 63.34 -64.04 -23.86
N GLU A 735 62.73 -63.99 -22.66
CA GLU A 735 63.29 -63.86 -21.28
C GLU A 735 64.47 -62.88 -20.99
N THR A 736 64.57 -62.13 -19.89
CA THR A 736 63.93 -62.12 -18.53
C THR A 736 63.53 -60.67 -18.14
N LYS A 737 62.43 -60.36 -17.42
CA LYS A 737 61.97 -60.67 -16.03
C LYS A 737 62.83 -60.00 -14.92
N PRO A 738 62.28 -59.62 -13.73
CA PRO A 738 60.87 -59.68 -13.27
C PRO A 738 60.31 -58.52 -12.37
N LEU A 739 58.96 -58.39 -12.35
CA LEU A 739 58.07 -58.06 -11.20
C LEU A 739 58.16 -56.68 -10.48
N SER A 740 57.10 -56.08 -9.90
CA SER A 740 55.64 -56.40 -9.81
C SER A 740 54.84 -55.07 -9.83
N LYS A 741 53.72 -54.91 -10.58
CA LYS A 741 52.31 -55.31 -10.27
C LYS A 741 51.73 -54.71 -8.97
N SER A 742 50.46 -54.31 -8.87
CA SER A 742 49.32 -54.06 -9.81
C SER A 742 48.15 -53.46 -8.98
N ILE A 743 46.95 -53.09 -9.43
CA ILE A 743 46.17 -53.29 -10.68
C ILE A 743 45.14 -52.12 -10.83
N SER A 744 44.21 -52.16 -11.81
CA SER A 744 43.08 -51.21 -11.93
C SER A 744 41.73 -51.92 -12.17
N ARG A 745 40.60 -51.29 -11.79
CA ARG A 745 39.39 -51.07 -12.63
C ARG A 745 38.18 -50.45 -11.91
N ARG A 746 37.37 -49.76 -12.73
CA ARG A 746 36.07 -49.08 -12.54
C ARG A 746 35.07 -49.71 -11.53
N LYS A 747 34.27 -48.85 -10.89
CA LYS A 747 32.84 -49.09 -10.61
C LYS A 747 32.00 -47.80 -10.69
N VAL A 748 30.69 -47.94 -10.62
CA VAL A 748 29.64 -46.93 -10.92
C VAL A 748 29.10 -46.28 -9.65
N GLY A 749 28.61 -45.03 -9.70
CA GLY A 749 27.48 -44.62 -8.84
C GLY A 749 27.47 -43.22 -8.23
N LYS A 750 26.67 -42.33 -8.84
CA LYS A 750 25.74 -41.32 -8.25
C LYS A 750 25.94 -40.76 -6.80
N ALA A 751 25.88 -39.42 -6.76
CA ALA A 751 24.96 -38.58 -5.95
C ALA A 751 25.28 -38.16 -4.49
N LEU A 752 25.10 -36.84 -4.25
CA LEU A 752 24.61 -36.17 -3.03
C LEU A 752 25.51 -36.26 -1.76
N SER A 753 25.51 -35.30 -0.82
CA SER A 753 24.88 -33.96 -0.72
C SER A 753 25.69 -33.10 0.26
N PHE A 754 25.48 -31.78 0.29
CA PHE A 754 25.80 -30.95 1.45
C PHE A 754 24.65 -29.96 1.71
N LEU A 755 24.04 -30.07 2.89
CA LEU A 755 22.93 -29.26 3.38
C LEU A 755 23.34 -28.63 4.72
N TRP A 756 22.76 -27.49 5.08
CA TRP A 756 23.16 -26.71 6.26
C TRP A 756 23.09 -27.49 7.58
N LYS A 757 23.95 -27.09 8.53
CA LYS A 757 23.61 -27.13 9.96
C LYS A 757 23.85 -25.76 10.58
N SER A 758 22.78 -25.17 11.09
CA SER A 758 22.84 -24.10 12.07
C SER A 758 23.42 -24.63 13.39
N LYS A 759 24.05 -23.75 14.16
CA LYS A 759 24.24 -23.93 15.61
C LYS A 759 24.07 -22.59 16.31
N SER A 760 23.16 -22.57 17.26
CA SER A 760 22.99 -21.49 18.23
C SER A 760 24.17 -21.46 19.21
N TYR A 761 24.44 -20.28 19.76
CA TYR A 761 25.22 -20.10 20.97
C TYR A 761 24.43 -19.25 21.96
N SER A 762 24.48 -19.64 23.23
CA SER A 762 23.80 -18.96 24.32
C SER A 762 24.65 -19.13 25.59
N VAL A 763 24.99 -17.99 26.21
CA VAL A 763 25.43 -17.81 27.61
C VAL A 763 26.63 -18.65 28.09
N TYR A 764 27.74 -18.00 28.45
CA TYR A 764 28.14 -17.88 29.87
C TYR A 764 29.21 -16.81 30.12
N GLN A 765 29.02 -16.10 31.24
CA GLN A 765 29.90 -15.18 32.00
C GLN A 765 31.33 -14.88 31.51
N CYS A 766 31.63 -13.58 31.37
CA CYS A 766 32.34 -12.81 32.40
C CYS A 766 31.77 -11.37 32.45
#